data_AF-A0A6P5A1Z7-F1
#
_entry.id   AF-A0A6P5A1Z7-F1
#
_cell.length_a   1.000
_cell.length_b   1.000
_cell.length_c   1.000
_cell.angle_alpha   90.00
_cell.angle_beta   90.00
_cell.angle_gamma   90.00
#
_symmetry.space_group_name_H-M   'P 1'
#
loop_
_entity.id
_entity.type
_entity.pdbx_description
1 polymer ?
#
loop_
_entity_poly.entity_id
_entity_poly.type
_entity_poly.pdbx_seq_one_letter_code
_entity_poly.pdbx_strand_id
1 'polypeptide(L)'
;MQTKFTCGSPLPKLARKMKLTISIFLFLGLLWVVHAGYPRLHFAGNFLADTPTLNNDPVNFNINTFNASRNPPCYINYTGDCDWNPNGSGDFRFVNCSVTKVCYKDGKCSQGDPLVGKRIIGSDDTVAGKIVDLDPFIELVTTQLWGLVVGVEDAFQGKFKTNTVMDIWQRCKKPWCPGDPRPGRSGYWSSILTDVTWMDVDIGSTFINELRYSQQGNGILNIKFTVDLMQEDSRRPNYTLGRVVGTISAVDGSLDPEQYIPEFNRMMWWQGPQWLSPNVPRESPENSTYWNAPFYVDDVSKKVVVDLSNSLPTNLEGDLLDQGSLFLVVLHQQPSSLTIVEGRIMDCNTLLAPCCTNLGRIPYTNPGFLLKNSGIATFCLRPLAQKYPLMIVREEKVSCPDSEDCPKQCTPILVERQDGLYIGPAGDRVFRIPQPKTENPPSKPHGAGGISCWSSKVFATQFGKPKAGVGLSIQPYDRQNTGEPADVIDIIRVDCSGYAKPNKTNAYGIAAFTFVNYEGGLDCSRRPPNRPAYLLGQLYIYKMTLSGDNSFPPNLLTSTHLYCKINKKENYTWDEDIYPILKLYENLYPVMKPLFNLASKDEVQANSDHLHYAMSLPIESPNHMPVTRDLSPAKRDMILEWLKPSEETPDTAQDLEINNQLEVILPFLRTALTLEWATIPPYLSAYYSIKDGYNKEIAMLLKSIVIEEMTHLSMVANILNFLGEAPNFTNQTLWPKYPGKLPGGVMPNLTVGLARFSKQVTHDVFMGIETPECDPDLLEVHRLLWQIPPRVRPAEIPQQCQNIDNNANCDPLSVNILQKCTESNYNMSTIGALYIHRILCPMIYLYMSHPGVFAPKKENLDKQVPIPFCVLDICSAIEGIKYIIGEGEGGDPCNPFFEEELSHYYKFKEIWKGKQLVAAVGNSSQSCTSGSCDNNPDDQSPDTDPFTPCNDVHCSKNYTFTGPIIPFNEEGVWPTLPNPSTSHYPPGSRARILSDSFNLKYTNLMTCLHETFNGNPGQFSQCYALMTSLTVDAKRLVQTNLTATDDVYGAPTFEWYSRDGNN
;
A
#
# COMPACT_ATOMS: atom_id res chain seq x y z
N MET A 1 -9.05 12.35 67.89
CA MET A 1 -7.96 13.30 68.22
C MET A 1 -6.93 12.55 69.04
N GLN A 2 -5.63 12.52 68.81
CA GLN A 2 -4.67 13.20 67.92
C GLN A 2 -3.49 12.21 67.78
N THR A 3 -3.02 11.89 66.55
CA THR A 3 -1.68 12.20 65.98
C THR A 3 -0.48 11.95 66.92
N LYS A 4 0.65 11.34 66.57
CA LYS A 4 1.46 11.17 65.33
C LYS A 4 2.64 10.25 65.74
N PHE A 5 3.36 9.60 64.81
CA PHE A 5 4.83 9.66 64.67
C PHE A 5 5.34 8.71 63.58
N THR A 6 6.38 9.17 62.87
CA THR A 6 7.00 8.64 61.65
C THR A 6 8.43 8.09 61.89
N CYS A 7 8.74 7.03 61.15
CA CYS A 7 10.00 6.58 60.49
C CYS A 7 11.41 6.60 61.13
N GLY A 8 12.10 5.47 60.90
CA GLY A 8 13.55 5.30 60.63
C GLY A 8 14.33 4.66 61.79
N SER A 9 15.18 3.63 61.68
CA SER A 9 15.84 2.87 60.57
C SER A 9 16.53 1.61 61.22
N PRO A 10 17.52 0.89 60.63
CA PRO A 10 17.39 -0.48 60.09
C PRO A 10 18.08 -1.64 60.88
N LEU A 11 17.61 -2.86 60.55
CA LEU A 11 18.16 -4.25 60.66
C LEU A 11 19.70 -4.44 60.76
N PRO A 12 20.30 -5.61 61.16
CA PRO A 12 19.76 -6.99 61.04
C PRO A 12 20.20 -8.08 62.09
N LYS A 13 19.68 -9.30 61.87
CA LYS A 13 20.15 -10.67 62.24
C LYS A 13 19.71 -11.26 63.59
N LEU A 14 18.84 -12.29 63.57
CA LEU A 14 19.25 -13.71 63.65
C LEU A 14 18.04 -14.68 63.56
N ALA A 15 18.15 -15.62 62.61
CA ALA A 15 17.80 -17.05 62.68
C ALA A 15 16.42 -17.54 63.20
N ARG A 16 15.68 -18.15 62.26
CA ARG A 16 15.00 -19.46 62.34
C ARG A 16 14.05 -19.71 63.53
N LYS A 17 12.75 -19.54 63.26
CA LYS A 17 11.66 -20.52 63.50
C LYS A 17 10.33 -19.92 63.04
N MET A 18 9.72 -20.45 61.98
CA MET A 18 8.25 -20.57 61.86
C MET A 18 7.86 -21.39 60.63
N LYS A 19 7.64 -22.69 60.85
CA LYS A 19 6.70 -23.50 60.06
C LYS A 19 5.29 -23.10 60.52
N LEU A 20 4.72 -22.00 60.02
CA LEU A 20 3.27 -21.75 60.13
C LEU A 20 2.80 -20.55 59.27
N THR A 21 3.20 -20.47 57.99
CA THR A 21 2.68 -19.40 57.10
C THR A 21 2.71 -19.77 55.60
N ILE A 22 2.47 -21.04 55.25
CA ILE A 22 2.41 -21.44 53.83
C ILE A 22 0.96 -21.72 53.37
N SER A 23 0.05 -22.10 54.28
CA SER A 23 -1.34 -22.37 53.90
C SER A 23 -2.21 -21.13 53.66
N ILE A 24 -1.81 -19.95 54.17
CA ILE A 24 -2.56 -18.70 53.95
C ILE A 24 -2.11 -17.99 52.66
N PHE A 25 -0.86 -18.17 52.22
CA PHE A 25 -0.39 -17.61 50.95
C PHE A 25 -0.83 -18.41 49.71
N LEU A 26 -1.06 -19.72 49.84
CA LEU A 26 -1.64 -20.54 48.76
C LEU A 26 -3.13 -20.29 48.53
N PHE A 27 -3.86 -19.74 49.51
CA PHE A 27 -5.27 -19.35 49.33
C PHE A 27 -5.47 -17.92 48.77
N LEU A 28 -4.47 -17.05 48.89
CA LEU A 28 -4.49 -15.70 48.30
C LEU A 28 -4.04 -15.66 46.84
N GLY A 29 -3.43 -16.73 46.32
CA GLY A 29 -3.09 -16.88 44.90
C GLY A 29 -4.28 -17.20 43.97
N LEU A 30 -5.47 -17.43 44.52
CA LEU A 30 -6.68 -17.85 43.80
C LEU A 30 -7.75 -16.74 43.63
N LEU A 31 -7.40 -15.49 43.94
CA LEU A 31 -8.27 -14.32 43.85
C LEU A 31 -7.64 -13.18 43.04
N TRP A 32 -7.11 -13.50 41.86
CA TRP A 32 -6.89 -12.48 40.83
C TRP A 32 -8.19 -12.37 40.01
N VAL A 33 -8.99 -11.36 40.34
CA VAL A 33 -10.23 -11.06 39.61
C VAL A 33 -9.85 -10.44 38.27
N VAL A 34 -10.27 -11.15 37.22
CA VAL A 34 -10.25 -10.89 35.77
C VAL A 34 -10.46 -9.42 35.42
N HIS A 35 -9.56 -8.80 34.64
CA HIS A 35 -9.64 -7.39 34.19
C HIS A 35 -10.01 -7.23 32.70
N ALA A 36 -10.72 -8.19 32.11
CA ALA A 36 -10.97 -8.18 30.67
C ALA A 36 -11.72 -6.91 30.22
N GLY A 37 -11.07 -6.13 29.36
CA GLY A 37 -11.71 -5.06 28.59
C GLY A 37 -11.51 -3.63 29.07
N TYR A 38 -10.86 -3.40 30.22
CA TYR A 38 -10.40 -2.08 30.66
C TYR A 38 -8.94 -2.11 31.13
N PRO A 39 -8.15 -1.04 30.89
CA PRO A 39 -8.52 0.17 30.15
C PRO A 39 -8.79 -0.11 28.66
N ARG A 40 -9.65 0.71 28.04
CA ARG A 40 -10.05 0.62 26.62
C ARG A 40 -9.96 1.95 25.89
N LEU A 41 -9.46 1.95 24.66
CA LEU A 41 -9.64 3.06 23.72
C LEU A 41 -10.67 2.71 22.64
N HIS A 42 -11.27 3.75 22.09
CA HIS A 42 -12.18 3.73 20.95
C HIS A 42 -11.54 4.48 19.79
N PHE A 43 -11.72 4.00 18.56
CA PHE A 43 -11.26 4.68 17.36
C PHE A 43 -12.28 4.58 16.24
N ALA A 44 -12.21 5.53 15.32
CA ALA A 44 -13.02 5.55 14.10
C ALA A 44 -12.27 6.26 12.96
N GLY A 45 -12.65 5.93 11.73
CA GLY A 45 -12.12 6.53 10.52
C GLY A 45 -12.51 5.69 9.31
N ASN A 46 -11.60 5.57 8.35
CA ASN A 46 -11.79 4.76 7.15
C ASN A 46 -10.86 3.55 7.15
N PHE A 47 -11.18 2.57 6.34
CA PHE A 47 -10.24 1.54 5.92
C PHE A 47 -10.09 1.57 4.39
N LEU A 48 -8.93 1.18 3.91
CA LEU A 48 -8.67 0.80 2.52
C LEU A 48 -8.79 -0.72 2.43
N ALA A 49 -9.50 -1.21 1.42
CA ALA A 49 -9.48 -2.60 1.00
C ALA A 49 -9.40 -2.67 -0.53
N ASP A 50 -8.18 -2.76 -1.05
CA ASP A 50 -7.90 -2.86 -2.48
C ASP A 50 -7.99 -4.32 -2.95
N THR A 51 -9.17 -4.92 -2.75
CA THR A 51 -9.40 -6.36 -2.92
C THR A 51 -9.34 -6.76 -4.40
N PRO A 52 -8.51 -7.75 -4.81
CA PRO A 52 -8.57 -8.31 -6.16
C PRO A 52 -9.90 -9.04 -6.36
N THR A 53 -10.55 -8.90 -7.52
CA THR A 53 -11.83 -9.58 -7.78
C THR A 53 -11.75 -10.70 -8.82
N LEU A 54 -10.74 -10.70 -9.69
CA LEU A 54 -10.59 -11.77 -10.69
C LEU A 54 -10.40 -13.15 -10.06
N ASN A 55 -9.85 -13.20 -8.85
CA ASN A 55 -9.65 -14.44 -8.09
C ASN A 55 -10.90 -14.94 -7.34
N ASN A 56 -12.02 -14.22 -7.41
CA ASN A 56 -13.30 -14.66 -6.86
C ASN A 56 -14.02 -15.63 -7.78
N ASP A 57 -13.82 -15.50 -9.10
CA ASP A 57 -14.45 -16.39 -10.06
C ASP A 57 -13.59 -17.65 -10.31
N PRO A 58 -14.09 -18.85 -9.98
CA PRO A 58 -13.32 -20.08 -10.14
C PRO A 58 -12.91 -20.35 -11.59
N VAL A 59 -13.68 -19.92 -12.60
CA VAL A 59 -13.35 -20.14 -14.01
C VAL A 59 -12.09 -19.39 -14.43
N ASN A 60 -11.75 -18.28 -13.77
CA ASN A 60 -10.51 -17.52 -14.04
C ASN A 60 -9.25 -18.30 -13.65
N PHE A 61 -9.36 -19.37 -12.85
CA PHE A 61 -8.23 -20.24 -12.53
C PHE A 61 -7.83 -21.18 -13.69
N ASN A 62 -8.65 -21.26 -14.75
CA ASN A 62 -8.28 -22.02 -15.94
C ASN A 62 -7.44 -21.18 -16.90
N ILE A 63 -6.12 -21.38 -16.88
CA ILE A 63 -5.18 -20.62 -17.73
C ILE A 63 -5.47 -20.74 -19.24
N ASN A 64 -6.09 -21.84 -19.69
CA ASN A 64 -6.35 -22.09 -21.12
C ASN A 64 -7.59 -21.35 -21.64
N THR A 65 -8.52 -20.99 -20.75
CA THR A 65 -9.78 -20.32 -21.09
C THR A 65 -9.93 -18.98 -20.38
N PHE A 66 -8.85 -18.48 -19.77
CA PHE A 66 -8.87 -17.23 -19.02
C PHE A 66 -9.22 -16.06 -19.94
N ASN A 67 -10.15 -15.21 -19.49
CA ASN A 67 -10.55 -14.01 -20.19
C ASN A 67 -10.86 -12.91 -19.16
N ALA A 68 -9.95 -11.95 -19.02
CA ALA A 68 -10.08 -10.83 -18.09
C ALA A 68 -11.28 -9.90 -18.40
N SER A 69 -11.81 -9.96 -19.62
CA SER A 69 -12.96 -9.16 -20.07
C SER A 69 -14.29 -9.88 -19.97
N ARG A 70 -14.32 -11.11 -19.41
CA ARG A 70 -15.54 -11.92 -19.32
C ARG A 70 -16.64 -11.22 -18.52
N ASN A 71 -16.26 -10.59 -17.41
CA ASN A 71 -17.16 -9.85 -16.56
C ASN A 71 -16.87 -8.34 -16.71
N PRO A 72 -17.87 -7.50 -17.02
CA PRO A 72 -17.67 -6.05 -17.10
C PRO A 72 -17.41 -5.43 -15.71
N PRO A 73 -16.87 -4.19 -15.65
CA PRO A 73 -16.75 -3.46 -14.39
C PRO A 73 -18.12 -3.26 -13.73
N CYS A 74 -18.18 -3.42 -12.41
CA CYS A 74 -19.41 -3.15 -11.67
C CYS A 74 -19.75 -1.65 -11.65
N TYR A 75 -21.01 -1.32 -11.97
CA TYR A 75 -21.58 0.03 -11.82
C TYR A 75 -22.88 -0.05 -11.02
N ILE A 76 -23.31 1.05 -10.40
CA ILE A 76 -24.49 1.17 -9.51
C ILE A 76 -25.84 0.66 -10.08
N ASN A 77 -25.92 0.25 -11.36
CA ASN A 77 -27.12 -0.34 -11.99
C ASN A 77 -26.87 -1.72 -12.65
N TYR A 78 -25.71 -2.35 -12.42
CA TYR A 78 -25.40 -3.68 -12.98
C TYR A 78 -25.89 -4.78 -12.02
N THR A 79 -26.72 -5.70 -12.52
CA THR A 79 -27.32 -6.80 -11.75
C THR A 79 -26.81 -8.18 -12.23
N GLY A 80 -25.58 -8.25 -12.75
CA GLY A 80 -24.98 -9.49 -13.27
C GLY A 80 -23.53 -9.66 -12.80
N ASP A 81 -22.91 -10.79 -13.15
CA ASP A 81 -21.51 -11.09 -12.84
C ASP A 81 -20.60 -9.97 -13.35
N CYS A 82 -19.95 -9.27 -12.41
CA CYS A 82 -19.12 -8.11 -12.69
C CYS A 82 -17.88 -8.12 -11.79
N ASP A 83 -16.78 -7.58 -12.30
CA ASP A 83 -15.52 -7.47 -11.58
C ASP A 83 -15.32 -6.01 -11.14
N TRP A 84 -15.60 -5.72 -9.87
CA TRP A 84 -15.53 -4.33 -9.38
C TRP A 84 -14.10 -3.83 -9.22
N ASN A 85 -13.13 -4.71 -8.90
CA ASN A 85 -11.73 -4.36 -8.73
C ASN A 85 -10.76 -5.44 -9.29
N PRO A 86 -10.73 -5.64 -10.62
CA PRO A 86 -9.92 -6.68 -11.25
C PRO A 86 -8.41 -6.46 -11.08
N ASN A 87 -7.98 -5.23 -10.78
CA ASN A 87 -6.58 -4.85 -10.57
C ASN A 87 -6.22 -4.65 -9.09
N GLY A 88 -7.02 -5.16 -8.16
CA GLY A 88 -6.73 -5.00 -6.73
C GLY A 88 -5.41 -5.64 -6.29
N SER A 89 -4.62 -4.94 -5.50
CA SER A 89 -3.33 -5.41 -4.95
C SER A 89 -3.47 -6.33 -3.72
N GLY A 90 -4.67 -6.42 -3.16
CA GLY A 90 -4.97 -7.08 -1.89
C GLY A 90 -4.64 -6.23 -0.66
N ASP A 91 -4.26 -4.96 -0.83
CA ASP A 91 -3.88 -4.08 0.28
C ASP A 91 -5.04 -3.78 1.24
N PHE A 92 -4.74 -3.81 2.53
CA PHE A 92 -5.64 -3.42 3.61
C PHE A 92 -4.94 -2.46 4.58
N ARG A 93 -5.56 -1.31 4.85
CA ARG A 93 -5.03 -0.27 5.76
C ARG A 93 -6.14 0.39 6.56
N PHE A 94 -5.81 0.91 7.74
CA PHE A 94 -6.60 1.98 8.35
C PHE A 94 -6.17 3.32 7.76
N VAL A 95 -7.14 4.18 7.43
CA VAL A 95 -6.92 5.45 6.75
C VAL A 95 -7.70 6.53 7.48
N ASN A 96 -7.02 7.64 7.82
CA ASN A 96 -7.63 8.76 8.55
C ASN A 96 -8.35 8.32 9.84
N CYS A 97 -7.82 7.29 10.51
CA CYS A 97 -8.35 6.80 11.77
C CYS A 97 -7.73 7.55 12.95
N SER A 98 -8.56 7.89 13.94
CA SER A 98 -8.10 8.55 15.17
C SER A 98 -8.77 7.96 16.40
N VAL A 99 -8.10 8.11 17.55
CA VAL A 99 -8.68 7.78 18.85
C VAL A 99 -9.79 8.77 19.18
N THR A 100 -10.99 8.29 19.47
CA THR A 100 -12.18 9.14 19.67
C THR A 100 -12.62 9.25 21.13
N LYS A 101 -12.22 8.28 21.96
CA LYS A 101 -12.51 8.22 23.40
C LYS A 101 -11.59 7.20 24.07
N VAL A 102 -11.21 7.44 25.31
CA VAL A 102 -10.57 6.42 26.16
C VAL A 102 -11.41 6.15 27.40
N CYS A 103 -11.24 4.98 27.99
CA CYS A 103 -11.82 4.59 29.25
C CYS A 103 -10.74 3.93 30.12
N TYR A 104 -10.64 4.45 31.34
CA TYR A 104 -9.64 4.07 32.32
C TYR A 104 -9.99 2.73 32.98
N LYS A 105 -9.06 2.22 33.78
CA LYS A 105 -9.19 0.97 34.53
C LYS A 105 -10.39 0.97 35.49
N ASP A 106 -10.85 2.13 35.98
CA ASP A 106 -12.04 2.25 36.82
C ASP A 106 -13.37 2.28 36.03
N GLY A 107 -13.29 2.15 34.69
CA GLY A 107 -14.42 2.18 33.78
C GLY A 107 -14.96 3.58 33.47
N LYS A 108 -14.36 4.66 33.98
CA LYS A 108 -14.71 6.03 33.57
C LYS A 108 -14.09 6.33 32.22
N CYS A 109 -14.86 6.98 31.36
CA CYS A 109 -14.41 7.38 30.03
C CYS A 109 -14.16 8.88 29.95
N SER A 110 -13.17 9.27 29.14
CA SER A 110 -12.76 10.66 28.92
C SER A 110 -12.55 10.93 27.44
N GLN A 111 -12.92 12.15 27.03
CA GLN A 111 -12.55 12.73 25.73
C GLN A 111 -11.44 13.79 25.88
N GLY A 112 -11.01 14.09 27.11
CA GLY A 112 -9.94 15.06 27.40
C GLY A 112 -8.57 14.42 27.64
N ASP A 113 -8.43 13.11 27.41
CA ASP A 113 -7.13 12.44 27.51
C ASP A 113 -6.23 12.84 26.33
N PRO A 114 -4.92 13.06 26.54
CA PRO A 114 -3.99 13.43 25.46
C PRO A 114 -3.94 12.45 24.28
N LEU A 115 -4.35 11.19 24.49
CA LEU A 115 -4.42 10.21 23.41
C LEU A 115 -5.57 10.47 22.43
N VAL A 116 -6.63 11.19 22.83
CA VAL A 116 -7.79 11.46 21.97
C VAL A 116 -7.39 12.42 20.85
N GLY A 117 -7.73 12.05 19.62
CA GLY A 117 -7.33 12.76 18.39
C GLY A 117 -6.02 12.25 17.78
N LYS A 118 -5.20 11.47 18.50
CA LYS A 118 -4.02 10.82 17.92
C LYS A 118 -4.42 9.82 16.83
N ARG A 119 -3.58 9.72 15.80
CA ARG A 119 -3.81 8.85 14.65
C ARG A 119 -3.63 7.38 15.04
N ILE A 120 -4.48 6.51 14.48
CA ILE A 120 -4.23 5.07 14.46
C ILE A 120 -3.23 4.80 13.34
N ILE A 121 -2.08 4.24 13.71
CA ILE A 121 -0.93 4.00 12.81
C ILE A 121 -0.66 2.50 12.71
N GLY A 122 0.42 2.14 12.02
CA GLY A 122 0.99 0.78 12.06
C GLY A 122 1.45 0.33 10.69
N SER A 123 0.53 0.26 9.73
CA SER A 123 0.89 -0.06 8.34
C SER A 123 1.26 1.16 7.50
N ASP A 124 1.07 2.39 7.97
CA ASP A 124 1.25 3.63 7.18
C ASP A 124 2.66 3.80 6.61
N ASP A 125 3.69 3.40 7.37
CA ASP A 125 5.11 3.51 6.99
C ASP A 125 5.74 2.15 6.60
N THR A 126 4.93 1.08 6.56
CA THR A 126 5.35 -0.28 6.18
C THR A 126 4.51 -0.80 5.01
N VAL A 127 4.81 -2.03 4.56
CA VAL A 127 3.94 -2.73 3.60
C VAL A 127 2.54 -2.90 4.20
N ALA A 128 1.51 -2.73 3.37
CA ALA A 128 0.12 -2.87 3.78
C ALA A 128 -0.17 -4.29 4.27
N GLY A 129 -1.14 -4.42 5.18
CA GLY A 129 -1.73 -5.73 5.44
C GLY A 129 -2.39 -6.26 4.17
N LYS A 130 -2.61 -7.57 4.09
CA LYS A 130 -3.27 -8.22 2.96
C LYS A 130 -4.62 -8.80 3.34
N ILE A 131 -5.67 -8.47 2.59
CA ILE A 131 -7.00 -9.09 2.70
C ILE A 131 -7.11 -10.27 1.73
N VAL A 132 -7.43 -11.45 2.26
CA VAL A 132 -7.30 -12.71 1.52
C VAL A 132 -8.45 -13.65 1.85
N ASP A 133 -9.14 -14.15 0.82
CA ASP A 133 -10.07 -15.27 0.95
C ASP A 133 -9.36 -16.63 0.86
N LEU A 134 -9.98 -17.66 1.43
CA LEU A 134 -9.40 -19.01 1.44
C LEU A 134 -9.64 -19.78 0.13
N ASP A 135 -10.82 -19.58 -0.47
CA ASP A 135 -11.29 -20.32 -1.64
C ASP A 135 -12.33 -19.49 -2.41
N PRO A 136 -12.30 -19.47 -3.77
CA PRO A 136 -13.24 -18.70 -4.58
C PRO A 136 -14.72 -19.12 -4.38
N PHE A 137 -15.00 -20.36 -3.97
CA PHE A 137 -16.40 -20.77 -3.73
C PHE A 137 -16.94 -20.36 -2.36
N ILE A 138 -16.11 -19.79 -1.47
CA ILE A 138 -16.51 -19.42 -0.11
C ILE A 138 -16.12 -17.98 0.27
N GLU A 139 -16.38 -17.04 -0.63
CA GLU A 139 -16.24 -15.61 -0.36
C GLU A 139 -17.00 -15.18 0.91
N LEU A 140 -16.49 -14.13 1.57
CA LEU A 140 -17.14 -13.45 2.70
C LEU A 140 -17.37 -14.29 3.97
N VAL A 141 -16.83 -15.51 4.06
CA VAL A 141 -16.94 -16.35 5.27
C VAL A 141 -15.57 -16.72 5.82
N THR A 142 -14.54 -16.75 4.97
CA THR A 142 -13.18 -17.15 5.34
C THR A 142 -12.16 -16.04 5.12
N THR A 143 -12.59 -14.82 4.83
CA THR A 143 -11.73 -13.66 4.61
C THR A 143 -10.85 -13.38 5.82
N GLN A 144 -9.53 -13.36 5.64
CA GLN A 144 -8.52 -13.13 6.67
C GLN A 144 -7.70 -11.87 6.35
N LEU A 145 -7.23 -11.21 7.42
CA LEU A 145 -6.25 -10.13 7.33
C LEU A 145 -4.88 -10.64 7.77
N TRP A 146 -3.88 -10.45 6.91
CA TRP A 146 -2.51 -10.92 7.10
C TRP A 146 -1.54 -9.75 7.16
N GLY A 147 -0.52 -9.83 8.01
CA GLY A 147 0.54 -8.82 8.09
C GLY A 147 0.09 -7.42 8.52
N LEU A 148 -1.13 -7.26 9.04
CA LEU A 148 -1.64 -5.97 9.49
C LEU A 148 -0.94 -5.54 10.78
N VAL A 149 -0.42 -4.31 10.82
CA VAL A 149 0.16 -3.70 12.02
C VAL A 149 -0.78 -2.57 12.46
N VAL A 150 -1.06 -2.51 13.76
CA VAL A 150 -1.96 -1.52 14.35
C VAL A 150 -1.32 -0.91 15.59
N GLY A 151 -1.40 0.41 15.70
CA GLY A 151 -0.85 1.19 16.79
C GLY A 151 -1.55 2.52 16.96
N VAL A 152 -1.06 3.30 17.92
CA VAL A 152 -1.46 4.69 18.13
C VAL A 152 -0.19 5.54 18.12
N GLU A 153 -0.21 6.61 17.34
CA GLU A 153 0.89 7.55 17.18
C GLU A 153 1.43 8.01 18.54
N ASP A 154 2.76 8.04 18.67
CA ASP A 154 3.51 8.37 19.89
C ASP A 154 3.24 7.45 21.10
N ALA A 155 2.51 6.34 20.96
CA ALA A 155 2.12 5.49 22.10
C ALA A 155 2.61 4.03 21.99
N PHE A 156 2.12 3.28 21.01
CA PHE A 156 2.47 1.86 20.81
C PHE A 156 2.12 1.36 19.41
N GLN A 157 2.67 0.22 19.02
CA GLN A 157 2.29 -0.54 17.84
C GLN A 157 2.38 -2.04 18.11
N GLY A 158 1.56 -2.86 17.43
CA GLY A 158 1.60 -4.32 17.52
C GLY A 158 1.09 -4.99 16.26
N LYS A 159 1.44 -6.26 16.09
CA LYS A 159 1.01 -7.09 14.96
C LYS A 159 -0.38 -7.65 15.21
N PHE A 160 -1.32 -7.45 14.30
CA PHE A 160 -2.62 -8.10 14.35
C PHE A 160 -2.46 -9.60 14.11
N LYS A 161 -2.84 -10.44 15.09
CA LYS A 161 -2.89 -11.88 14.88
C LYS A 161 -3.98 -12.19 13.85
N THR A 162 -3.59 -12.81 12.74
CA THR A 162 -4.50 -13.20 11.66
C THR A 162 -5.76 -13.87 12.22
N ASN A 163 -6.92 -13.36 11.80
CA ASN A 163 -8.21 -13.98 12.12
C ASN A 163 -9.19 -13.76 10.96
N THR A 164 -10.26 -14.56 10.93
CA THR A 164 -11.31 -14.45 9.92
C THR A 164 -12.34 -13.39 10.29
N VAL A 165 -12.93 -12.77 9.27
CA VAL A 165 -14.08 -11.89 9.43
C VAL A 165 -15.26 -12.64 10.06
N MET A 166 -16.09 -11.91 10.80
CA MET A 166 -17.20 -12.43 11.59
C MET A 166 -18.50 -11.70 11.32
N ASP A 167 -19.59 -12.47 11.42
CA ASP A 167 -20.96 -11.97 11.40
C ASP A 167 -21.24 -11.02 10.22
N ILE A 168 -20.86 -11.44 9.01
CA ILE A 168 -21.23 -10.68 7.81
C ILE A 168 -22.73 -10.81 7.57
N TRP A 169 -23.40 -9.66 7.46
CA TRP A 169 -24.84 -9.60 7.18
C TRP A 169 -25.22 -8.31 6.44
N GLN A 170 -26.40 -8.30 5.84
CA GLN A 170 -26.95 -7.13 5.16
C GLN A 170 -27.47 -6.12 6.19
N ARG A 171 -26.64 -5.12 6.53
CA ARG A 171 -26.92 -4.10 7.55
C ARG A 171 -27.82 -2.97 7.04
N CYS A 172 -27.72 -2.60 5.76
CA CYS A 172 -28.54 -1.54 5.15
C CYS A 172 -29.98 -2.02 4.89
N LYS A 173 -31.01 -1.30 5.38
CA LYS A 173 -32.43 -1.72 5.33
C LYS A 173 -33.40 -0.66 4.74
N LYS A 174 -33.23 -0.26 3.47
CA LYS A 174 -34.13 0.64 2.71
C LYS A 174 -34.38 0.13 1.28
N PRO A 175 -35.43 0.61 0.56
CA PRO A 175 -35.77 0.15 -0.80
C PRO A 175 -34.66 0.29 -1.87
N TRP A 176 -33.65 1.11 -1.61
CA TRP A 176 -32.47 1.32 -2.46
C TRP A 176 -31.20 0.68 -1.89
N CYS A 177 -31.32 -0.17 -0.86
CA CYS A 177 -30.28 -1.12 -0.45
C CYS A 177 -30.57 -2.47 -1.15
N PRO A 178 -30.40 -2.62 -2.48
CA PRO A 178 -30.66 -3.90 -3.12
C PRO A 178 -29.74 -4.96 -2.52
N GLY A 179 -30.33 -6.13 -2.25
CA GLY A 179 -29.55 -7.34 -2.01
C GLY A 179 -28.83 -7.70 -3.29
N ASP A 180 -27.51 -7.73 -3.19
CA ASP A 180 -26.53 -8.15 -4.18
C ASP A 180 -26.53 -7.42 -5.56
N PRO A 181 -25.40 -6.81 -5.99
CA PRO A 181 -24.15 -6.65 -5.26
C PRO A 181 -24.02 -5.25 -4.63
N ARG A 182 -24.01 -5.23 -3.29
CA ARG A 182 -22.96 -4.53 -2.52
C ARG A 182 -22.97 -2.99 -2.49
N PRO A 183 -24.04 -2.37 -1.98
CA PRO A 183 -23.78 -1.53 -0.82
C PRO A 183 -24.62 -1.93 0.40
N GLY A 184 -23.95 -2.09 1.54
CA GLY A 184 -24.64 -2.20 2.84
C GLY A 184 -24.41 -3.49 3.64
N ARG A 185 -23.44 -4.34 3.26
CA ARG A 185 -22.95 -5.40 4.14
C ARG A 185 -22.00 -4.83 5.19
N SER A 186 -21.97 -5.48 6.35
CA SER A 186 -21.11 -5.12 7.48
C SER A 186 -20.58 -6.40 8.11
N GLY A 187 -19.35 -6.35 8.61
CA GLY A 187 -18.69 -7.46 9.29
C GLY A 187 -17.64 -6.93 10.27
N TYR A 188 -17.13 -7.78 11.15
CA TYR A 188 -16.08 -7.38 12.10
C TYR A 188 -14.95 -8.40 12.21
N TRP A 189 -13.79 -7.93 12.63
CA TRP A 189 -12.71 -8.77 13.13
C TRP A 189 -12.56 -8.57 14.64
N SER A 190 -12.29 -9.66 15.35
CA SER A 190 -11.92 -9.66 16.76
C SER A 190 -10.68 -10.52 16.90
N SER A 191 -9.60 -9.95 17.42
CA SER A 191 -8.32 -10.67 17.59
C SER A 191 -7.52 -10.04 18.72
N ILE A 192 -6.24 -10.37 18.76
CA ILE A 192 -5.24 -9.75 19.63
C ILE A 192 -4.17 -9.09 18.77
N LEU A 193 -3.56 -8.04 19.32
CA LEU A 193 -2.27 -7.52 18.87
C LEU A 193 -1.19 -8.27 19.65
N THR A 194 -0.21 -8.83 18.96
CA THR A 194 0.99 -9.46 19.53
C THR A 194 2.22 -8.58 19.28
N ASP A 195 3.34 -8.92 19.92
CA ASP A 195 4.60 -8.19 19.78
C ASP A 195 4.44 -6.68 19.99
N VAL A 196 3.63 -6.28 20.98
CA VAL A 196 3.33 -4.87 21.22
C VAL A 196 4.59 -4.16 21.71
N THR A 197 5.06 -3.20 20.90
CA THR A 197 6.17 -2.31 21.21
C THR A 197 5.64 -0.95 21.63
N TRP A 198 6.22 -0.41 22.70
CA TRP A 198 5.84 0.88 23.28
C TRP A 198 6.83 1.95 22.84
N MET A 199 6.33 3.15 22.53
CA MET A 199 7.17 4.28 22.14
C MET A 199 7.70 5.02 23.39
N ASP A 200 8.97 5.45 23.36
CA ASP A 200 9.64 6.18 24.44
C ASP A 200 9.31 7.68 24.44
N VAL A 201 8.01 8.01 24.33
CA VAL A 201 7.48 9.37 24.40
C VAL A 201 6.53 9.46 25.58
N ASP A 202 6.77 10.36 26.53
CA ASP A 202 5.82 10.65 27.60
C ASP A 202 4.73 11.58 27.08
N ILE A 203 3.60 10.99 26.71
CA ILE A 203 2.43 11.73 26.23
C ILE A 203 1.50 12.20 27.38
N GLY A 204 1.85 11.94 28.64
CA GLY A 204 1.04 12.32 29.80
C GLY A 204 -0.34 11.64 29.88
N SER A 205 -0.58 10.57 29.11
CA SER A 205 -1.85 9.86 29.06
C SER A 205 -1.97 8.89 30.24
N THR A 206 -2.94 9.14 31.12
CA THR A 206 -3.32 8.22 32.21
C THR A 206 -3.69 6.85 31.64
N PHE A 207 -4.40 6.83 30.51
CA PHE A 207 -4.79 5.59 29.84
C PHE A 207 -3.59 4.73 29.45
N ILE A 208 -2.57 5.32 28.80
CA ILE A 208 -1.37 4.55 28.39
C ILE A 208 -0.62 4.02 29.60
N ASN A 209 -0.50 4.80 30.69
CA ASN A 209 0.13 4.34 31.91
C ASN A 209 -0.58 3.13 32.53
N GLU A 210 -1.91 3.17 32.58
CA GLU A 210 -2.71 2.04 33.05
C GLU A 210 -2.64 0.83 32.12
N LEU A 211 -2.67 1.07 30.80
CA LEU A 211 -2.60 0.01 29.79
C LEU A 211 -1.22 -0.70 29.84
N ARG A 212 -0.12 0.05 29.90
CA ARG A 212 1.25 -0.49 30.08
C ARG A 212 1.35 -1.33 31.34
N TYR A 213 0.86 -0.83 32.47
CA TYR A 213 0.91 -1.55 33.75
C TYR A 213 0.09 -2.85 33.72
N SER A 214 -1.07 -2.84 33.04
CA SER A 214 -1.94 -4.01 32.92
C SER A 214 -1.28 -5.19 32.19
N GLN A 215 -0.25 -4.92 31.37
CA GLN A 215 0.38 -5.92 30.52
C GLN A 215 1.42 -6.79 31.23
N GLN A 216 1.98 -6.35 32.37
CA GLN A 216 3.05 -7.04 33.13
C GLN A 216 4.15 -7.74 32.29
N GLY A 217 4.42 -7.26 31.06
CA GLY A 217 5.43 -7.83 30.15
C GLY A 217 4.94 -8.81 29.07
N ASN A 218 3.64 -9.13 28.96
CA ASN A 218 3.16 -10.10 27.96
C ASN A 218 3.08 -9.55 26.53
N GLY A 219 2.96 -8.23 26.35
CA GLY A 219 2.98 -7.59 25.02
C GLY A 219 1.77 -7.95 24.13
N ILE A 220 0.58 -8.17 24.72
CA ILE A 220 -0.63 -8.57 23.99
C ILE A 220 -1.83 -7.66 24.33
N LEU A 221 -2.47 -7.08 23.32
CA LEU A 221 -3.67 -6.25 23.47
C LEU A 221 -4.88 -6.87 22.76
N ASN A 222 -6.09 -6.65 23.27
CA ASN A 222 -7.31 -7.00 22.56
C ASN A 222 -7.58 -5.96 21.47
N ILE A 223 -8.05 -6.42 20.30
CA ILE A 223 -8.51 -5.54 19.24
C ILE A 223 -9.79 -6.10 18.62
N LYS A 224 -10.80 -5.23 18.48
CA LYS A 224 -12.02 -5.51 17.73
C LYS A 224 -12.40 -4.31 16.89
N PHE A 225 -12.74 -4.53 15.62
CA PHE A 225 -13.23 -3.47 14.74
C PHE A 225 -14.24 -3.98 13.73
N THR A 226 -15.20 -3.13 13.42
CA THR A 226 -16.29 -3.37 12.49
C THR A 226 -16.09 -2.48 11.27
N VAL A 227 -16.31 -3.05 10.08
CA VAL A 227 -16.22 -2.36 8.79
C VAL A 227 -17.57 -2.37 8.09
N ASP A 228 -17.91 -1.27 7.43
CA ASP A 228 -19.06 -1.16 6.53
C ASP A 228 -18.86 -0.06 5.48
N LEU A 229 -19.85 0.13 4.59
CA LEU A 229 -19.87 1.20 3.58
C LEU A 229 -18.67 1.21 2.63
N MET A 230 -18.18 0.04 2.23
CA MET A 230 -17.13 -0.05 1.22
C MET A 230 -17.63 0.49 -0.12
N GLN A 231 -16.84 1.39 -0.74
CA GLN A 231 -17.14 1.94 -2.05
C GLN A 231 -16.52 1.08 -3.16
N GLU A 232 -17.38 0.45 -3.95
CA GLU A 232 -16.98 -0.45 -5.04
C GLU A 232 -17.08 0.21 -6.43
N ASP A 233 -17.62 1.44 -6.54
CA ASP A 233 -17.67 2.17 -7.81
C ASP A 233 -16.35 2.92 -8.07
N SER A 234 -15.57 2.45 -9.04
CA SER A 234 -14.26 3.00 -9.43
C SER A 234 -14.29 4.44 -9.94
N ARG A 235 -15.47 4.98 -10.26
CA ARG A 235 -15.64 6.39 -10.67
C ARG A 235 -15.75 7.34 -9.49
N ARG A 236 -15.88 6.81 -8.26
CA ARG A 236 -16.01 7.62 -7.04
C ARG A 236 -14.62 7.93 -6.46
N PRO A 237 -14.40 9.15 -5.94
CA PRO A 237 -13.10 9.55 -5.39
C PRO A 237 -12.68 8.76 -4.14
N ASN A 238 -13.64 8.09 -3.48
CA ASN A 238 -13.41 7.23 -2.33
C ASN A 238 -13.47 5.73 -2.67
N TYR A 239 -13.29 5.35 -3.93
CA TYR A 239 -13.18 3.96 -4.36
C TYR A 239 -12.19 3.18 -3.48
N THR A 240 -12.52 1.92 -3.15
CA THR A 240 -11.80 1.02 -2.20
C THR A 240 -11.77 1.46 -0.74
N LEU A 241 -12.35 2.61 -0.39
CA LEU A 241 -12.49 3.03 1.01
C LEU A 241 -13.84 2.64 1.59
N GLY A 242 -13.84 2.30 2.88
CA GLY A 242 -15.05 2.15 3.68
C GLY A 242 -14.87 2.71 5.09
N ARG A 243 -15.91 2.62 5.92
CA ARG A 243 -15.87 3.11 7.31
C ARG A 243 -15.41 2.01 8.25
N VAL A 244 -14.60 2.38 9.24
CA VAL A 244 -14.20 1.49 10.35
C VAL A 244 -14.49 2.15 11.71
N VAL A 245 -14.99 1.34 12.65
CA VAL A 245 -15.09 1.69 14.07
C VAL A 245 -14.57 0.55 14.92
N GLY A 246 -13.79 0.83 15.96
CA GLY A 246 -13.18 -0.23 16.74
C GLY A 246 -12.70 0.18 18.12
N THR A 247 -12.15 -0.80 18.83
CA THR A 247 -11.62 -0.66 20.18
C THR A 247 -10.34 -1.46 20.35
N ILE A 248 -9.41 -0.93 21.15
CA ILE A 248 -8.24 -1.66 21.66
C ILE A 248 -8.31 -1.65 23.19
N SER A 249 -8.11 -2.79 23.84
CA SER A 249 -8.25 -2.92 25.30
C SER A 249 -7.19 -3.84 25.90
N ALA A 250 -7.06 -3.80 27.23
CA ALA A 250 -6.20 -4.72 27.95
C ALA A 250 -6.68 -6.18 27.83
N VAL A 251 -5.72 -7.12 27.78
CA VAL A 251 -5.95 -8.56 27.91
C VAL A 251 -5.87 -8.94 29.39
N ASP A 252 -6.60 -9.96 29.80
CA ASP A 252 -6.53 -10.46 31.17
C ASP A 252 -5.16 -11.11 31.45
N GLY A 253 -4.52 -10.69 32.54
CA GLY A 253 -3.07 -10.84 32.79
C GLY A 253 -2.57 -12.24 33.15
N SER A 254 -3.30 -13.32 32.86
CA SER A 254 -2.97 -14.67 33.36
C SER A 254 -2.77 -15.76 32.30
N LEU A 255 -2.79 -15.47 31.01
CA LEU A 255 -3.08 -16.53 30.04
C LEU A 255 -1.87 -17.00 29.23
N ASP A 256 -1.51 -18.26 29.50
CA ASP A 256 -1.09 -19.20 28.46
C ASP A 256 -2.01 -19.03 27.23
N PRO A 257 -1.46 -18.74 26.03
CA PRO A 257 -2.24 -18.62 24.79
C PRO A 257 -3.16 -19.81 24.51
N GLU A 258 -2.87 -20.99 25.06
CA GLU A 258 -3.73 -22.18 24.95
C GLU A 258 -5.03 -22.10 25.75
N GLN A 259 -5.15 -21.15 26.68
CA GLN A 259 -6.25 -21.00 27.64
C GLN A 259 -7.03 -19.70 27.43
N TYR A 260 -6.71 -18.96 26.37
CA TYR A 260 -7.29 -17.66 26.08
C TYR A 260 -8.78 -17.74 25.71
N ILE A 261 -9.61 -16.92 26.38
CA ILE A 261 -11.01 -16.69 26.04
C ILE A 261 -11.14 -15.23 25.57
N PRO A 262 -11.77 -14.97 24.41
CA PRO A 262 -11.98 -13.61 23.93
C PRO A 262 -12.73 -12.72 24.93
N GLU A 263 -12.42 -11.41 24.92
CA GLU A 263 -13.07 -10.40 25.76
C GLU A 263 -14.61 -10.50 25.71
N PHE A 264 -15.17 -10.56 24.50
CA PHE A 264 -16.60 -10.73 24.28
C PHE A 264 -17.00 -12.21 24.38
N ASN A 265 -17.25 -12.64 25.61
CA ASN A 265 -17.50 -14.03 25.96
C ASN A 265 -18.97 -14.33 26.32
N ARG A 266 -19.90 -13.45 25.95
CA ARG A 266 -21.35 -13.70 25.96
C ARG A 266 -21.96 -13.19 24.65
N MET A 267 -23.10 -13.74 24.26
CA MET A 267 -23.77 -13.42 23.00
C MET A 267 -25.29 -13.33 23.16
N MET A 268 -25.87 -12.23 22.70
CA MET A 268 -27.32 -12.13 22.45
C MET A 268 -27.59 -12.40 20.98
N TRP A 269 -28.48 -13.35 20.70
CA TRP A 269 -28.73 -13.86 19.36
C TRP A 269 -30.03 -13.26 18.79
N TRP A 270 -30.04 -12.98 17.49
CA TRP A 270 -31.25 -12.53 16.80
C TRP A 270 -32.29 -13.64 16.66
N GLN A 271 -31.90 -14.93 16.64
CA GLN A 271 -32.85 -16.04 16.72
C GLN A 271 -33.44 -16.22 18.12
N GLY A 272 -32.84 -15.60 19.14
CA GLY A 272 -33.18 -15.81 20.53
C GLY A 272 -34.63 -15.51 20.94
N PRO A 273 -35.34 -14.53 20.34
CA PRO A 273 -36.78 -14.34 20.56
C PRO A 273 -37.62 -15.60 20.30
N GLN A 274 -37.19 -16.46 19.38
CA GLN A 274 -37.87 -17.73 19.06
C GLN A 274 -37.75 -18.75 20.21
N TRP A 275 -36.70 -18.66 21.03
CA TRP A 275 -36.54 -19.50 22.22
C TRP A 275 -37.46 -19.09 23.37
N LEU A 276 -37.95 -17.85 23.35
CA LEU A 276 -38.93 -17.36 24.33
C LEU A 276 -40.35 -17.81 23.98
N SER A 277 -40.69 -17.91 22.70
CA SER A 277 -41.98 -18.41 22.23
C SER A 277 -41.86 -19.08 20.85
N PRO A 278 -42.22 -20.38 20.72
CA PRO A 278 -42.18 -21.09 19.44
C PRO A 278 -43.12 -20.53 18.36
N ASN A 279 -44.13 -19.74 18.77
CA ASN A 279 -45.14 -19.17 17.87
C ASN A 279 -44.67 -17.89 17.18
N VAL A 280 -43.45 -17.41 17.46
CA VAL A 280 -42.86 -16.25 16.77
C VAL A 280 -42.43 -16.68 15.36
N PRO A 281 -42.84 -15.96 14.30
CA PRO A 281 -42.42 -16.27 12.93
C PRO A 281 -40.89 -16.33 12.81
N ARG A 282 -40.38 -17.33 12.09
CA ARG A 282 -38.95 -17.43 11.81
C ARG A 282 -38.56 -16.43 10.73
N GLU A 283 -37.81 -15.39 11.10
CA GLU A 283 -37.08 -14.57 10.13
C GLU A 283 -35.95 -15.41 9.50
N SER A 284 -35.74 -15.24 8.20
CA SER A 284 -34.51 -15.73 7.56
C SER A 284 -33.34 -14.81 7.91
N PRO A 285 -32.09 -15.31 7.92
CA PRO A 285 -30.91 -14.45 8.12
C PRO A 285 -30.87 -13.24 7.18
N GLU A 286 -31.24 -13.44 5.91
CA GLU A 286 -31.33 -12.41 4.85
C GLU A 286 -32.30 -11.27 5.23
N ASN A 287 -33.44 -11.64 5.84
CA ASN A 287 -34.52 -10.72 6.17
C ASN A 287 -34.41 -10.14 7.57
N SER A 288 -33.44 -10.59 8.38
CA SER A 288 -33.38 -10.15 9.76
C SER A 288 -33.02 -8.68 9.87
N THR A 289 -33.77 -7.95 10.71
CA THR A 289 -33.58 -6.51 10.93
C THR A 289 -32.36 -6.20 11.79
N TYR A 290 -32.01 -7.13 12.68
CA TYR A 290 -30.91 -7.02 13.63
C TYR A 290 -29.98 -8.21 13.50
N TRP A 291 -28.79 -8.08 14.06
CA TRP A 291 -27.84 -9.19 14.12
C TRP A 291 -27.32 -9.43 15.53
N ASN A 292 -26.48 -10.45 15.68
CA ASN A 292 -25.92 -10.87 16.95
C ASN A 292 -25.19 -9.72 17.66
N ALA A 293 -25.32 -9.64 18.98
CA ALA A 293 -24.67 -8.62 19.82
C ALA A 293 -23.76 -9.28 20.85
N PRO A 294 -22.42 -9.27 20.62
CA PRO A 294 -21.46 -9.72 21.62
C PRO A 294 -21.44 -8.76 22.82
N PHE A 295 -21.28 -9.31 24.02
CA PHE A 295 -21.20 -8.51 25.24
C PHE A 295 -20.41 -9.25 26.32
N TYR A 296 -20.10 -8.56 27.41
CA TYR A 296 -19.55 -9.17 28.62
C TYR A 296 -19.98 -8.39 29.87
N VAL A 297 -19.70 -8.98 31.03
CA VAL A 297 -19.94 -8.39 32.34
C VAL A 297 -18.60 -8.20 33.04
N ASP A 298 -18.29 -6.95 33.37
CA ASP A 298 -17.12 -6.55 34.14
C ASP A 298 -17.48 -6.44 35.62
N ASP A 299 -17.08 -7.47 36.38
CA ASP A 299 -17.28 -7.54 37.82
C ASP A 299 -16.38 -6.58 38.61
N VAL A 300 -15.29 -6.08 38.02
CA VAL A 300 -14.34 -5.17 38.66
C VAL A 300 -14.87 -3.74 38.58
N SER A 301 -15.09 -3.23 37.37
CA SER A 301 -15.60 -1.86 37.16
C SER A 301 -17.12 -1.76 37.35
N LYS A 302 -17.78 -2.88 37.67
CA LYS A 302 -19.24 -3.00 37.85
C LYS A 302 -19.99 -2.51 36.61
N LYS A 303 -19.60 -3.00 35.43
CA LYS A 303 -20.21 -2.62 34.14
C LYS A 303 -20.76 -3.83 33.39
N VAL A 304 -21.77 -3.58 32.56
CA VAL A 304 -22.15 -4.47 31.45
C VAL A 304 -21.82 -3.73 30.16
N VAL A 305 -21.05 -4.38 29.29
CA VAL A 305 -20.54 -3.76 28.06
C VAL A 305 -21.08 -4.54 26.88
N VAL A 306 -21.91 -3.89 26.08
CA VAL A 306 -22.58 -4.47 24.90
C VAL A 306 -22.03 -3.82 23.65
N ASP A 307 -21.59 -4.63 22.70
CA ASP A 307 -21.13 -4.15 21.41
C ASP A 307 -22.24 -4.30 20.37
N LEU A 308 -22.71 -3.15 19.88
CA LEU A 308 -23.76 -3.02 18.87
C LEU A 308 -23.22 -2.47 17.55
N SER A 309 -21.89 -2.40 17.39
CA SER A 309 -21.23 -1.84 16.22
C SER A 309 -21.61 -2.56 14.93
N ASN A 310 -21.92 -3.87 15.00
CA ASN A 310 -22.36 -4.71 13.87
C ASN A 310 -23.76 -5.32 14.07
N SER A 311 -24.62 -4.77 14.93
CA SER A 311 -25.89 -5.41 15.31
C SER A 311 -27.15 -4.63 14.92
N LEU A 312 -26.98 -3.33 14.62
CA LEU A 312 -28.09 -2.40 14.35
C LEU A 312 -28.15 -2.02 12.87
N PRO A 313 -29.36 -1.88 12.29
CA PRO A 313 -29.54 -1.58 10.87
C PRO A 313 -29.18 -0.13 10.51
N THR A 314 -28.76 0.09 9.27
CA THR A 314 -28.40 1.42 8.73
C THR A 314 -29.19 1.80 7.48
N ASN A 315 -29.13 3.07 7.10
CA ASN A 315 -29.43 3.52 5.73
C ASN A 315 -28.18 3.37 4.82
N LEU A 316 -28.29 3.84 3.57
CA LEU A 316 -27.20 3.83 2.59
C LEU A 316 -26.05 4.75 2.96
N GLU A 317 -26.35 5.82 3.68
CA GLU A 317 -25.36 6.78 4.20
C GLU A 317 -24.60 6.22 5.43
N GLY A 318 -25.06 5.08 5.97
CA GLY A 318 -24.47 4.42 7.13
C GLY A 318 -24.93 4.95 8.48
N ASP A 319 -25.95 5.81 8.50
CA ASP A 319 -26.62 6.24 9.72
C ASP A 319 -27.49 5.11 10.26
N LEU A 320 -27.52 4.98 11.59
CA LEU A 320 -28.40 4.02 12.26
C LEU A 320 -29.87 4.39 12.03
N LEU A 321 -30.70 3.41 11.68
CA LEU A 321 -32.14 3.62 11.56
C LEU A 321 -32.76 3.69 12.95
N ASP A 322 -33.57 4.73 13.21
CA ASP A 322 -34.38 4.81 14.43
C ASP A 322 -35.47 3.73 14.40
N GLN A 323 -35.32 2.75 15.29
CA GLN A 323 -36.21 1.63 15.53
C GLN A 323 -37.02 1.83 16.82
N GLY A 324 -37.09 3.03 17.37
CA GLY A 324 -37.75 3.32 18.65
C GLY A 324 -36.85 3.10 19.87
N SER A 325 -37.46 3.01 21.06
CA SER A 325 -36.71 2.88 22.30
C SER A 325 -36.29 1.45 22.57
N LEU A 326 -34.97 1.20 22.54
CA LEU A 326 -34.38 -0.08 22.88
C LEU A 326 -33.85 -0.05 24.32
N PHE A 327 -34.10 -1.12 25.09
CA PHE A 327 -33.66 -1.27 26.48
C PHE A 327 -32.91 -2.58 26.67
N LEU A 328 -31.84 -2.54 27.47
CA LEU A 328 -31.17 -3.74 27.96
C LEU A 328 -31.82 -4.15 29.28
N VAL A 329 -32.30 -5.39 29.36
CA VAL A 329 -33.00 -5.91 30.54
C VAL A 329 -32.52 -7.31 30.92
N VAL A 330 -32.71 -7.66 32.19
CA VAL A 330 -32.43 -9.00 32.73
C VAL A 330 -33.66 -9.88 32.63
N LEU A 331 -33.52 -11.03 31.98
CA LEU A 331 -34.52 -12.08 31.93
C LEU A 331 -34.39 -12.99 33.17
N HIS A 332 -34.89 -12.53 34.32
CA HIS A 332 -34.85 -13.31 35.56
C HIS A 332 -36.11 -14.17 35.80
N GLN A 333 -37.20 -13.85 35.08
CA GLN A 333 -38.46 -14.58 35.15
C GLN A 333 -38.39 -15.81 34.24
N GLN A 334 -39.12 -16.87 34.60
CA GLN A 334 -39.23 -18.04 33.72
C GLN A 334 -39.96 -17.62 32.43
N PRO A 335 -39.56 -18.12 31.24
CA PRO A 335 -40.24 -17.78 29.99
C PRO A 335 -41.76 -18.03 30.04
N SER A 336 -42.19 -19.07 30.76
CA SER A 336 -43.61 -19.41 30.96
C SER A 336 -44.41 -18.40 31.78
N SER A 337 -43.77 -17.51 32.53
CA SER A 337 -44.45 -16.42 33.25
C SER A 337 -44.57 -15.14 32.43
N LEU A 338 -43.97 -15.08 31.23
CA LEU A 338 -44.16 -13.96 30.30
C LEU A 338 -45.37 -14.25 29.40
N THR A 339 -46.36 -13.37 29.42
CA THR A 339 -47.47 -13.41 28.45
C THR A 339 -46.98 -12.88 27.11
N ILE A 340 -46.69 -13.78 26.17
CA ILE A 340 -46.21 -13.45 24.83
C ILE A 340 -47.33 -13.71 23.80
N VAL A 341 -47.76 -12.65 23.10
CA VAL A 341 -48.77 -12.71 22.03
C VAL A 341 -48.14 -12.14 20.77
N GLU A 342 -48.15 -12.90 19.67
CA GLU A 342 -47.55 -12.51 18.38
C GLU A 342 -46.08 -12.02 18.52
N GLY A 343 -45.31 -12.64 19.42
CA GLY A 343 -43.91 -12.27 19.69
C GLY A 343 -43.72 -11.02 20.53
N ARG A 344 -44.79 -10.44 21.07
CA ARG A 344 -44.74 -9.27 21.98
C ARG A 344 -45.01 -9.70 23.41
N ILE A 345 -44.20 -9.21 24.34
CA ILE A 345 -44.45 -9.29 25.78
C ILE A 345 -45.53 -8.26 26.12
N MET A 346 -46.67 -8.75 26.61
CA MET A 346 -47.88 -7.94 26.78
C MET A 346 -47.86 -7.03 28.01
N ASP A 347 -47.12 -7.42 29.06
CA ASP A 347 -46.86 -6.59 30.23
C ASP A 347 -45.37 -6.29 30.36
N CYS A 348 -44.93 -5.24 29.67
CA CYS A 348 -43.57 -4.75 29.72
C CYS A 348 -43.32 -3.75 30.85
N ASN A 349 -44.38 -3.26 31.52
CA ASN A 349 -44.23 -2.36 32.67
C ASN A 349 -43.42 -3.05 33.77
N THR A 350 -43.68 -4.33 34.03
CA THR A 350 -42.93 -5.13 35.01
C THR A 350 -41.49 -5.40 34.61
N LEU A 351 -41.11 -5.30 33.33
CA LEU A 351 -39.72 -5.44 32.88
C LEU A 351 -38.96 -4.10 32.93
N LEU A 352 -39.62 -3.01 32.55
CA LEU A 352 -39.01 -1.69 32.41
C LEU A 352 -39.01 -0.87 33.71
N ALA A 353 -39.94 -1.13 34.65
CA ALA A 353 -40.06 -0.38 35.90
C ALA A 353 -39.08 -0.78 37.02
N PRO A 354 -38.71 -2.07 37.24
CA PRO A 354 -37.87 -2.42 38.37
C PRO A 354 -36.41 -2.00 38.22
N CYS A 355 -35.85 -1.41 39.28
CA CYS A 355 -34.46 -0.93 39.31
C CYS A 355 -33.38 -2.04 39.16
N CYS A 356 -33.77 -3.31 39.28
CA CYS A 356 -32.88 -4.47 39.21
C CYS A 356 -32.97 -5.25 37.88
N THR A 357 -34.01 -5.04 37.08
CA THR A 357 -34.23 -5.74 35.80
C THR A 357 -33.91 -4.86 34.61
N ASN A 358 -34.24 -3.57 34.65
CA ASN A 358 -33.89 -2.63 33.59
C ASN A 358 -32.50 -2.04 33.82
N LEU A 359 -31.55 -2.36 32.94
CA LEU A 359 -30.18 -1.82 33.00
C LEU A 359 -30.11 -0.42 32.39
N GLY A 360 -31.00 -0.11 31.44
CA GLY A 360 -31.15 1.22 30.86
C GLY A 360 -31.48 1.21 29.37
N ARG A 361 -31.81 2.40 28.87
CA ARG A 361 -32.05 2.65 27.44
C ARG A 361 -30.73 2.64 26.66
N ILE A 362 -30.74 2.03 25.49
CA ILE A 362 -29.59 2.02 24.57
C ILE A 362 -29.52 3.37 23.84
N PRO A 363 -28.38 4.09 23.91
CA PRO A 363 -28.25 5.44 23.35
C PRO A 363 -27.91 5.43 21.85
N TYR A 364 -28.44 4.48 21.07
CA TYR A 364 -28.01 4.28 19.69
C TYR A 364 -28.44 5.40 18.72
N THR A 365 -29.46 6.17 19.08
CA THR A 365 -29.89 7.37 18.35
C THR A 365 -29.11 8.63 18.72
N ASN A 366 -28.19 8.56 19.70
CA ASN A 366 -27.39 9.71 20.07
C ASN A 366 -26.34 10.02 18.98
N PRO A 367 -26.10 11.31 18.67
CA PRO A 367 -25.03 11.71 17.76
C PRO A 367 -23.67 11.14 18.18
N GLY A 368 -23.02 10.42 17.28
CA GLY A 368 -21.70 9.81 17.53
C GLY A 368 -21.73 8.46 18.26
N PHE A 369 -22.87 7.77 18.40
CA PHE A 369 -22.87 6.42 18.97
C PHE A 369 -21.91 5.46 18.23
N LEU A 370 -21.89 5.46 16.90
CA LEU A 370 -20.90 4.72 16.12
C LEU A 370 -19.53 5.42 16.14
N LEU A 371 -19.45 6.66 15.66
CA LEU A 371 -18.15 7.30 15.40
C LEU A 371 -17.36 7.71 16.66
N LYS A 372 -18.02 7.98 17.80
CA LYS A 372 -17.36 8.38 19.06
C LYS A 372 -17.26 7.24 20.08
N ASN A 373 -18.23 6.32 20.09
CA ASN A 373 -18.28 5.23 21.07
C ASN A 373 -18.02 3.84 20.47
N SER A 374 -17.70 3.77 19.17
CA SER A 374 -17.52 2.52 18.43
C SER A 374 -18.72 1.59 18.52
N GLY A 375 -19.94 2.11 18.65
CA GLY A 375 -21.15 1.31 18.83
C GLY A 375 -21.22 0.54 20.17
N ILE A 376 -20.36 0.86 21.14
CA ILE A 376 -20.38 0.24 22.46
C ILE A 376 -21.37 0.98 23.38
N ALA A 377 -22.27 0.22 23.99
CA ALA A 377 -23.14 0.67 25.07
C ALA A 377 -22.67 0.08 26.41
N THR A 378 -22.57 0.94 27.43
CA THR A 378 -22.10 0.54 28.77
C THR A 378 -23.16 0.86 29.83
N PHE A 379 -23.46 -0.11 30.68
CA PHE A 379 -24.48 0.00 31.74
C PHE A 379 -23.87 -0.32 33.11
N CYS A 380 -24.48 0.19 34.17
CA CYS A 380 -24.10 -0.21 35.53
C CYS A 380 -24.54 -1.65 35.79
N LEU A 381 -23.65 -2.45 36.38
CA LEU A 381 -23.92 -3.83 36.74
C LEU A 381 -24.96 -3.92 37.86
N ARG A 382 -26.08 -4.60 37.57
CA ARG A 382 -27.09 -4.97 38.56
C ARG A 382 -26.83 -6.41 39.05
N PRO A 383 -27.13 -6.77 40.31
CA PRO A 383 -26.83 -8.10 40.85
C PRO A 383 -27.38 -9.27 40.04
N LEU A 384 -28.54 -9.09 39.39
CA LEU A 384 -29.18 -10.13 38.59
C LEU A 384 -28.48 -10.36 37.25
N ALA A 385 -27.86 -9.34 36.65
CA ALA A 385 -27.23 -9.44 35.32
C ALA A 385 -26.00 -10.37 35.27
N GLN A 386 -25.41 -10.69 36.43
CA GLN A 386 -24.32 -11.68 36.55
C GLN A 386 -24.79 -13.13 36.45
N LYS A 387 -26.07 -13.40 36.78
CA LYS A 387 -26.57 -14.76 37.01
C LYS A 387 -27.71 -15.18 36.08
N TYR A 388 -28.27 -14.22 35.37
CA TYR A 388 -29.44 -14.41 34.52
C TYR A 388 -29.16 -13.91 33.09
N PRO A 389 -29.89 -14.46 32.10
CA PRO A 389 -29.78 -14.03 30.72
C PRO A 389 -30.11 -12.56 30.55
N LEU A 390 -29.46 -11.90 29.59
CA LEU A 390 -29.80 -10.56 29.15
C LEU A 390 -30.57 -10.59 27.84
N MET A 391 -31.43 -9.59 27.65
CA MET A 391 -32.10 -9.37 26.38
C MET A 391 -32.22 -7.87 26.07
N ILE A 392 -32.22 -7.56 24.77
CA ILE A 392 -32.60 -6.26 24.25
C ILE A 392 -34.06 -6.32 23.83
N VAL A 393 -34.87 -5.42 24.37
CA VAL A 393 -36.28 -5.26 24.01
C VAL A 393 -36.52 -3.90 23.37
N ARG A 394 -37.45 -3.86 22.41
CA ARG A 394 -38.01 -2.63 21.87
C ARG A 394 -39.33 -2.33 22.56
N GLU A 395 -39.50 -1.12 23.06
CA GLU A 395 -40.79 -0.62 23.55
C GLU A 395 -41.72 -0.33 22.37
N GLU A 396 -42.91 -0.94 22.36
CA GLU A 396 -43.92 -0.73 21.33
C GLU A 396 -44.85 0.44 21.68
N LYS A 397 -45.22 1.24 20.68
CA LYS A 397 -46.23 2.29 20.85
C LYS A 397 -47.61 1.65 20.77
N VAL A 398 -48.30 1.55 21.90
CA VAL A 398 -49.68 1.05 21.95
C VAL A 398 -50.63 2.26 21.90
N SER A 399 -51.52 2.30 20.91
CA SER A 399 -52.64 3.26 20.89
C SER A 399 -53.79 2.68 21.71
N CYS A 400 -54.16 3.36 22.80
CA CYS A 400 -55.27 2.92 23.65
C CYS A 400 -56.42 3.93 23.66
N PRO A 401 -57.68 3.48 23.82
CA PRO A 401 -58.81 4.35 24.08
C PRO A 401 -58.59 5.15 25.37
N ASP A 402 -59.04 6.40 25.42
CA ASP A 402 -58.79 7.38 26.51
C ASP A 402 -59.27 6.95 27.93
N SER A 403 -59.85 5.76 28.10
CA SER A 403 -60.44 5.27 29.34
C SER A 403 -59.72 4.10 30.02
N GLU A 404 -58.58 3.61 29.51
CA GLU A 404 -57.84 2.48 30.13
C GLU A 404 -56.33 2.72 30.24
N ASP A 405 -55.75 2.38 31.39
CA ASP A 405 -54.31 2.34 31.63
C ASP A 405 -53.74 1.06 31.02
N CYS A 406 -53.38 1.12 29.74
CA CYS A 406 -52.88 -0.04 29.02
C CYS A 406 -51.46 -0.42 29.46
N PRO A 407 -51.19 -1.72 29.71
CA PRO A 407 -49.83 -2.17 29.96
C PRO A 407 -48.96 -1.92 28.73
N LYS A 408 -47.76 -1.37 28.95
CA LYS A 408 -46.76 -1.21 27.87
C LYS A 408 -46.45 -2.57 27.27
N GLN A 409 -46.29 -2.63 25.95
CA GLN A 409 -45.87 -3.84 25.26
C GLN A 409 -44.41 -3.70 24.81
N CYS A 410 -43.68 -4.81 24.76
CA CYS A 410 -42.33 -4.82 24.22
C CYS A 410 -42.06 -6.03 23.34
N THR A 411 -41.26 -5.83 22.31
CA THR A 411 -40.80 -6.89 21.41
C THR A 411 -39.37 -7.29 21.78
N PRO A 412 -39.10 -8.56 22.14
CA PRO A 412 -37.73 -9.06 22.27
C PRO A 412 -37.02 -9.02 20.92
N ILE A 413 -35.83 -8.42 20.89
CA ILE A 413 -35.05 -8.22 19.66
C ILE A 413 -33.84 -9.16 19.64
N LEU A 414 -32.97 -9.06 20.63
CA LEU A 414 -31.80 -9.92 20.80
C LEU A 414 -31.88 -10.56 22.18
N VAL A 415 -31.66 -11.88 22.26
CA VAL A 415 -31.84 -12.62 23.52
C VAL A 415 -30.64 -13.54 23.74
N GLU A 416 -30.04 -13.47 24.92
CA GLU A 416 -29.06 -14.46 25.36
C GLU A 416 -29.75 -15.78 25.69
N ARG A 417 -29.06 -16.89 25.48
CA ARG A 417 -29.59 -18.22 25.79
C ARG A 417 -29.97 -18.34 27.26
N GLN A 418 -31.05 -19.05 27.55
CA GLN A 418 -31.64 -19.12 28.90
C GLN A 418 -30.70 -19.70 29.97
N ASP A 419 -29.82 -20.61 29.59
CA ASP A 419 -28.84 -21.20 30.48
C ASP A 419 -27.50 -20.44 30.50
N GLY A 420 -27.41 -19.31 29.78
CA GLY A 420 -26.22 -18.47 29.70
C GLY A 420 -25.05 -19.07 28.93
N LEU A 421 -25.24 -20.22 28.28
CA LEU A 421 -24.15 -20.91 27.59
C LEU A 421 -23.84 -20.21 26.27
N TYR A 422 -22.56 -19.93 26.03
CA TYR A 422 -22.01 -19.46 24.77
C TYR A 422 -20.82 -20.32 24.39
N ILE A 423 -20.77 -20.77 23.14
CA ILE A 423 -19.59 -21.40 22.57
C ILE A 423 -19.11 -20.62 21.36
N GLY A 424 -17.80 -20.49 21.24
CA GLY A 424 -17.17 -19.70 20.19
C GLY A 424 -15.73 -20.14 19.94
N PRO A 425 -15.06 -19.57 18.92
CA PRO A 425 -13.68 -19.92 18.62
C PRO A 425 -12.71 -19.47 19.71
N ALA A 426 -11.83 -20.38 20.15
CA ALA A 426 -10.74 -20.08 21.07
C ALA A 426 -9.37 -20.00 20.38
N GLY A 427 -9.34 -20.16 19.05
CA GLY A 427 -8.13 -20.14 18.24
C GLY A 427 -8.47 -20.09 16.76
N ASP A 428 -7.55 -20.59 15.94
CA ASP A 428 -7.71 -20.58 14.49
C ASP A 428 -8.89 -21.47 14.07
N ARG A 429 -9.60 -21.01 13.04
CA ARG A 429 -10.72 -21.72 12.42
C ARG A 429 -10.50 -22.06 10.96
N VAL A 430 -9.48 -21.46 10.36
CA VAL A 430 -9.11 -21.66 8.97
C VAL A 430 -7.74 -22.29 8.94
N PHE A 431 -7.64 -23.45 8.30
CA PHE A 431 -6.42 -24.25 8.23
C PHE A 431 -6.04 -24.48 6.77
N ARG A 432 -4.74 -24.34 6.47
CA ARG A 432 -4.13 -24.66 5.17
C ARG A 432 -3.23 -25.88 5.38
N ILE A 433 -3.47 -26.97 4.64
CA ILE A 433 -2.84 -28.28 4.89
C ILE A 433 -2.22 -28.82 3.59
N PRO A 434 -0.92 -29.21 3.56
CA PRO A 434 0.06 -29.14 4.66
C PRO A 434 0.29 -27.72 5.17
N GLN A 435 0.66 -27.60 6.45
CA GLN A 435 0.86 -26.30 7.10
C GLN A 435 2.03 -25.54 6.45
N PRO A 436 1.81 -24.30 5.98
CA PRO A 436 2.88 -23.44 5.48
C PRO A 436 3.91 -23.08 6.57
N LYS A 437 5.08 -22.59 6.15
CA LYS A 437 6.09 -22.06 7.08
C LYS A 437 5.54 -20.81 7.78
N THR A 438 5.66 -20.77 9.11
CA THR A 438 5.24 -19.66 9.96
C THR A 438 6.43 -18.95 10.61
N GLU A 439 6.27 -17.70 11.06
CA GLU A 439 7.35 -16.93 11.73
C GLU A 439 7.88 -17.66 12.98
N ASN A 440 6.97 -18.26 13.75
CA ASN A 440 7.25 -19.02 14.95
C ASN A 440 6.74 -20.45 14.80
N PRO A 441 7.51 -21.35 14.15
CA PRO A 441 7.10 -22.73 13.98
C PRO A 441 7.07 -23.44 15.35
N PRO A 442 6.11 -24.33 15.59
CA PRO A 442 6.09 -25.12 16.82
C PRO A 442 7.39 -25.92 16.98
N SER A 443 7.90 -26.03 18.20
CA SER A 443 9.19 -26.66 18.53
C SER A 443 9.31 -28.15 18.14
N LYS A 444 8.20 -28.78 17.74
CA LYS A 444 8.17 -30.07 17.05
C LYS A 444 7.21 -29.96 15.87
N PRO A 445 7.63 -30.23 14.62
CA PRO A 445 6.68 -30.36 13.52
C PRO A 445 5.78 -31.56 13.81
N HIS A 446 4.47 -31.33 13.90
CA HIS A 446 3.49 -32.41 13.93
C HIS A 446 3.40 -33.04 12.53
N GLY A 447 4.30 -33.98 12.21
CA GLY A 447 4.26 -34.67 10.92
C GLY A 447 5.53 -35.40 10.46
N ALA A 448 6.26 -36.07 11.36
CA ALA A 448 7.28 -37.01 10.91
C ALA A 448 6.60 -38.18 10.17
N GLY A 449 6.85 -38.31 8.85
CA GLY A 449 6.36 -39.44 8.04
C GLY A 449 5.18 -39.16 7.09
N GLY A 450 4.89 -37.90 6.75
CA GLY A 450 3.84 -37.56 5.76
C GLY A 450 2.43 -37.49 6.33
N ILE A 451 2.26 -37.44 7.65
CA ILE A 451 0.96 -37.22 8.32
C ILE A 451 0.83 -35.73 8.67
N SER A 452 -0.31 -35.10 8.37
CA SER A 452 -0.63 -33.74 8.82
C SER A 452 -1.64 -33.77 9.95
N CYS A 453 -1.35 -33.09 11.07
CA CYS A 453 -2.26 -33.01 12.22
C CYS A 453 -2.46 -31.55 12.67
N TRP A 454 -3.71 -31.17 12.93
CA TRP A 454 -4.07 -29.83 13.42
C TRP A 454 -5.29 -29.90 14.33
N SER A 455 -5.53 -28.85 15.12
CA SER A 455 -6.67 -28.80 16.04
C SER A 455 -7.42 -27.48 15.96
N SER A 456 -8.74 -27.55 15.89
CA SER A 456 -9.61 -26.39 16.06
C SER A 456 -10.07 -26.30 17.51
N LYS A 457 -9.86 -25.15 18.15
CA LYS A 457 -10.16 -24.92 19.56
C LYS A 457 -11.46 -24.11 19.71
N VAL A 458 -12.34 -24.56 20.60
CA VAL A 458 -13.63 -23.94 20.92
C VAL A 458 -13.66 -23.65 22.42
N PHE A 459 -14.05 -22.43 22.81
CA PHE A 459 -14.35 -22.14 24.20
C PHE A 459 -15.85 -22.33 24.46
N ALA A 460 -16.18 -22.63 25.71
CA ALA A 460 -17.51 -22.52 26.25
C ALA A 460 -17.49 -21.70 27.53
N THR A 461 -18.38 -20.72 27.61
CA THR A 461 -18.65 -19.93 28.81
C THR A 461 -20.10 -20.07 29.21
N GLN A 462 -20.37 -19.99 30.51
CA GLN A 462 -21.71 -19.88 31.07
C GLN A 462 -21.80 -18.57 31.84
N PHE A 463 -22.65 -17.64 31.39
CA PHE A 463 -22.73 -16.27 31.90
C PHE A 463 -21.35 -15.57 31.95
N GLY A 464 -20.52 -15.79 30.93
CA GLY A 464 -19.19 -15.20 30.79
C GLY A 464 -18.08 -15.88 31.60
N LYS A 465 -18.38 -16.92 32.38
CA LYS A 465 -17.37 -17.71 33.11
C LYS A 465 -17.03 -18.99 32.35
N PRO A 466 -15.75 -19.43 32.33
CA PRO A 466 -15.38 -20.71 31.71
C PRO A 466 -16.26 -21.86 32.20
N LYS A 467 -16.78 -22.67 31.27
CA LYS A 467 -17.67 -23.80 31.61
C LYS A 467 -17.05 -25.12 31.20
N ALA A 468 -16.65 -25.91 32.19
CA ALA A 468 -16.16 -27.27 32.00
C ALA A 468 -17.28 -28.28 31.73
N GLY A 469 -16.94 -29.39 31.05
CA GLY A 469 -17.81 -30.54 30.83
C GLY A 469 -18.88 -30.36 29.75
N VAL A 470 -18.84 -29.26 28.98
CA VAL A 470 -19.79 -28.99 27.88
C VAL A 470 -19.48 -29.93 26.73
N GLY A 471 -20.43 -30.82 26.40
CA GLY A 471 -20.30 -31.73 25.26
C GLY A 471 -20.49 -31.00 23.94
N LEU A 472 -19.54 -31.17 23.03
CA LEU A 472 -19.56 -30.60 21.69
C LEU A 472 -19.62 -31.71 20.63
N SER A 473 -20.26 -31.40 19.52
CA SER A 473 -20.29 -32.22 18.31
C SER A 473 -19.69 -31.45 17.15
N ILE A 474 -19.08 -32.18 16.23
CA ILE A 474 -18.59 -31.66 14.97
C ILE A 474 -19.14 -32.53 13.85
N GLN A 475 -19.60 -31.90 12.79
CA GLN A 475 -20.14 -32.58 11.63
C GLN A 475 -19.71 -31.87 10.34
N PRO A 476 -19.50 -32.60 9.25
CA PRO A 476 -19.39 -32.03 7.92
C PRO A 476 -20.51 -31.02 7.63
N TYR A 477 -20.18 -29.96 6.89
CA TYR A 477 -21.14 -28.97 6.44
C TYR A 477 -20.91 -28.69 4.95
N ASP A 478 -21.75 -29.27 4.09
CA ASP A 478 -21.68 -29.06 2.65
C ASP A 478 -22.34 -27.73 2.26
N ARG A 479 -21.53 -26.83 1.70
CA ARG A 479 -21.96 -25.62 1.00
C ARG A 479 -21.75 -25.85 -0.51
N GLN A 480 -22.62 -25.31 -1.38
CA GLN A 480 -22.55 -25.53 -2.84
C GLN A 480 -21.10 -25.57 -3.37
N ASN A 481 -20.71 -26.68 -4.01
CA ASN A 481 -19.38 -26.95 -4.58
C ASN A 481 -18.22 -27.17 -3.59
N THR A 482 -18.51 -27.38 -2.30
CA THR A 482 -17.53 -27.82 -1.29
C THR A 482 -17.53 -29.33 -1.07
N GLY A 483 -18.54 -30.03 -1.60
CA GLY A 483 -18.61 -31.49 -1.69
C GLY A 483 -18.80 -32.17 -0.33
N GLU A 484 -19.26 -33.43 -0.33
CA GLU A 484 -19.13 -34.26 0.88
C GLU A 484 -17.64 -34.45 1.18
N PRO A 485 -17.20 -34.35 2.45
CA PRO A 485 -15.85 -34.74 2.77
C PRO A 485 -15.69 -36.23 2.46
N ALA A 486 -15.01 -36.57 1.36
CA ALA A 486 -14.45 -37.89 1.21
C ALA A 486 -13.56 -38.19 2.43
N ASP A 487 -13.39 -39.46 2.81
CA ASP A 487 -12.66 -39.98 4.00
C ASP A 487 -11.14 -39.64 3.99
N VAL A 488 -10.78 -38.38 3.74
CA VAL A 488 -9.42 -37.85 3.57
C VAL A 488 -8.97 -37.15 4.85
N ILE A 489 -9.91 -36.66 5.66
CA ILE A 489 -9.65 -36.01 6.95
C ILE A 489 -10.41 -36.75 8.04
N ASP A 490 -9.65 -37.36 8.95
CA ASP A 490 -10.19 -38.02 10.13
C ASP A 490 -10.25 -37.06 11.32
N ILE A 491 -11.32 -37.15 12.09
CA ILE A 491 -11.47 -36.43 13.35
C ILE A 491 -11.23 -37.41 14.50
N ILE A 492 -10.11 -37.24 15.20
CA ILE A 492 -9.66 -38.16 16.25
C ILE A 492 -9.81 -37.57 17.65
N ARG A 493 -9.84 -38.44 18.66
CA ARG A 493 -10.03 -38.08 20.08
C ARG A 493 -8.73 -37.96 20.86
N VAL A 494 -7.61 -37.78 20.17
CA VAL A 494 -6.31 -37.48 20.76
C VAL A 494 -5.76 -36.20 20.13
N ASP A 495 -4.92 -35.45 20.83
CA ASP A 495 -4.18 -34.34 20.21
C ASP A 495 -3.05 -34.83 19.31
N CYS A 496 -2.38 -33.90 18.64
CA CYS A 496 -1.25 -34.21 17.76
C CYS A 496 -0.01 -34.79 18.47
N SER A 497 -0.03 -34.87 19.81
CA SER A 497 0.98 -35.55 20.63
C SER A 497 0.50 -36.90 21.17
N GLY A 498 -0.72 -37.32 20.84
CA GLY A 498 -1.30 -38.60 21.25
C GLY A 498 -2.05 -38.59 22.59
N TYR A 499 -2.24 -37.43 23.23
CA TYR A 499 -2.99 -37.35 24.49
C TYR A 499 -4.49 -37.26 24.26
N ALA A 500 -5.28 -38.01 25.02
CA ALA A 500 -6.74 -38.01 24.90
C ALA A 500 -7.35 -36.61 25.08
N LYS A 501 -8.10 -36.16 24.08
CA LYS A 501 -8.91 -34.93 24.10
C LYS A 501 -10.38 -35.34 23.98
N PRO A 502 -11.12 -35.41 25.10
CA PRO A 502 -12.55 -35.67 25.04
C PRO A 502 -13.24 -34.51 24.30
N ASN A 503 -14.39 -34.79 23.68
CA ASN A 503 -15.26 -33.78 23.05
C ASN A 503 -15.99 -32.89 24.08
N LYS A 504 -15.39 -32.73 25.26
CA LYS A 504 -15.92 -31.93 26.37
C LYS A 504 -14.91 -30.88 26.75
N THR A 505 -15.40 -29.71 27.10
CA THR A 505 -14.55 -28.63 27.57
C THR A 505 -13.84 -28.98 28.88
N ASN A 506 -12.58 -28.55 29.00
CA ASN A 506 -11.75 -28.73 30.20
C ASN A 506 -12.11 -27.70 31.29
N ALA A 507 -11.31 -27.65 32.37
CA ALA A 507 -11.50 -26.70 33.48
C ALA A 507 -11.49 -25.21 33.06
N TYR A 508 -10.80 -24.90 31.95
CA TYR A 508 -10.73 -23.56 31.36
C TYR A 508 -11.84 -23.31 30.32
N GLY A 509 -12.82 -24.21 30.22
CA GLY A 509 -13.89 -24.07 29.22
C GLY A 509 -13.42 -24.33 27.79
N ILE A 510 -12.22 -24.86 27.55
CA ILE A 510 -11.70 -25.10 26.20
C ILE A 510 -11.88 -26.57 25.81
N ALA A 511 -12.37 -26.80 24.60
CA ALA A 511 -12.36 -28.09 23.91
C ALA A 511 -11.56 -27.96 22.61
N ALA A 512 -11.02 -29.07 22.13
CA ALA A 512 -10.29 -29.11 20.85
C ALA A 512 -10.78 -30.31 20.03
N PHE A 513 -11.00 -30.08 18.74
CA PHE A 513 -11.22 -31.13 17.76
C PHE A 513 -9.95 -31.31 16.95
N THR A 514 -9.37 -32.51 17.00
CA THR A 514 -8.16 -32.83 16.26
C THR A 514 -8.52 -33.46 14.93
N PHE A 515 -7.94 -32.91 13.88
CA PHE A 515 -8.05 -33.39 12.52
C PHE A 515 -6.72 -33.99 12.10
N VAL A 516 -6.78 -35.10 11.38
CA VAL A 516 -5.62 -35.77 10.84
C VAL A 516 -5.86 -36.11 9.38
N ASN A 517 -4.85 -35.85 8.57
CA ASN A 517 -4.74 -36.40 7.24
C ASN A 517 -3.50 -37.31 7.20
N TYR A 518 -3.71 -38.62 7.09
CA TYR A 518 -2.64 -39.62 7.10
C TYR A 518 -1.78 -39.63 5.83
N GLU A 519 -2.25 -38.91 4.82
CA GLU A 519 -1.70 -38.91 3.48
C GLU A 519 -0.71 -37.75 3.26
N GLY A 520 -0.78 -36.67 4.03
CA GLY A 520 0.10 -35.50 3.89
C GLY A 520 -0.31 -34.56 2.76
N GLY A 521 -1.59 -34.56 2.39
CA GLY A 521 -2.21 -33.74 1.36
C GLY A 521 -3.32 -34.50 0.61
N LEU A 522 -3.94 -33.85 -0.36
CA LEU A 522 -4.99 -34.42 -1.21
C LEU A 522 -4.42 -35.11 -2.45
N ASP A 523 -4.82 -36.36 -2.70
CA ASP A 523 -4.75 -36.95 -4.04
C ASP A 523 -5.85 -36.30 -4.92
N CYS A 524 -5.46 -35.35 -5.77
CA CYS A 524 -6.40 -34.56 -6.55
C CYS A 524 -7.11 -35.32 -7.67
N SER A 525 -6.79 -36.59 -7.90
CA SER A 525 -7.63 -37.48 -8.71
C SER A 525 -8.94 -37.86 -8.00
N ARG A 526 -8.99 -37.73 -6.66
CA ARG A 526 -10.13 -38.12 -5.80
C ARG A 526 -11.04 -36.94 -5.40
N ARG A 527 -10.87 -35.77 -6.02
CA ARG A 527 -11.70 -34.59 -5.72
C ARG A 527 -13.17 -34.83 -6.07
N PRO A 528 -14.11 -34.09 -5.46
CA PRO A 528 -15.52 -34.14 -5.83
C PRO A 528 -15.71 -33.84 -7.33
N PRO A 529 -16.67 -34.50 -8.02
CA PRO A 529 -16.90 -34.28 -9.46
C PRO A 529 -17.18 -32.84 -9.85
N ASN A 530 -17.79 -32.06 -8.95
CA ASN A 530 -18.16 -30.66 -9.18
C ASN A 530 -17.02 -29.68 -8.88
N ARG A 531 -15.86 -30.16 -8.41
CA ARG A 531 -14.69 -29.32 -8.14
C ARG A 531 -13.83 -29.22 -9.41
N PRO A 532 -13.61 -28.01 -9.97
CA PRO A 532 -12.83 -27.85 -11.18
C PRO A 532 -11.37 -28.29 -11.06
N ALA A 533 -10.80 -28.73 -12.19
CA ALA A 533 -9.51 -29.41 -12.18
C ALA A 533 -8.29 -28.53 -11.89
N TYR A 534 -8.44 -27.23 -12.18
CA TYR A 534 -7.40 -26.21 -12.16
C TYR A 534 -7.23 -25.53 -10.79
N LEU A 535 -8.10 -25.82 -9.81
CA LEU A 535 -7.96 -25.31 -8.45
C LEU A 535 -6.91 -26.11 -7.67
N LEU A 536 -6.14 -25.42 -6.82
CA LEU A 536 -4.94 -25.97 -6.17
C LEU A 536 -5.21 -26.84 -4.94
N GLY A 537 -6.46 -27.19 -4.67
CA GLY A 537 -6.88 -27.97 -3.52
C GLY A 537 -8.39 -28.12 -3.38
N GLN A 538 -8.81 -28.68 -2.24
CA GLN A 538 -10.20 -28.85 -1.84
C GLN A 538 -10.46 -28.16 -0.50
N LEU A 539 -11.58 -27.47 -0.41
CA LEU A 539 -12.08 -26.90 0.83
C LEU A 539 -13.03 -27.87 1.54
N TYR A 540 -12.79 -28.11 2.82
CA TYR A 540 -13.68 -28.86 3.71
C TYR A 540 -14.17 -27.96 4.84
N ILE A 541 -15.47 -27.96 5.09
CA ILE A 541 -16.10 -27.14 6.14
C ILE A 541 -16.78 -28.06 7.14
N TYR A 542 -16.61 -27.73 8.42
CA TYR A 542 -17.25 -28.44 9.52
C TYR A 542 -18.02 -27.46 10.39
N LYS A 543 -19.24 -27.85 10.76
CA LYS A 543 -20.06 -27.13 11.73
C LYS A 543 -19.85 -27.72 13.11
N MET A 544 -19.59 -26.86 14.09
CA MET A 544 -19.47 -27.23 15.49
C MET A 544 -20.71 -26.80 16.26
N THR A 545 -21.29 -27.71 17.03
CA THR A 545 -22.54 -27.52 17.78
C THR A 545 -22.42 -28.08 19.19
N LEU A 546 -23.43 -27.80 20.03
CA LEU A 546 -23.59 -28.52 21.29
C LEU A 546 -24.05 -29.95 21.02
N SER A 547 -23.52 -30.91 21.77
CA SER A 547 -24.00 -32.29 21.73
C SER A 547 -25.48 -32.34 22.10
N GLY A 548 -26.32 -32.77 21.16
CA GLY A 548 -27.78 -32.86 21.33
C GLY A 548 -28.55 -31.60 20.96
N ASP A 549 -27.88 -30.52 20.54
CA ASP A 549 -28.52 -29.29 20.04
C ASP A 549 -27.75 -28.74 18.81
N ASN A 550 -28.14 -29.21 17.62
CA ASN A 550 -27.52 -28.81 16.35
C ASN A 550 -27.96 -27.42 15.86
N SER A 551 -28.89 -26.78 16.55
CA SER A 551 -29.36 -25.43 16.25
C SER A 551 -28.45 -24.36 16.85
N PHE A 552 -27.65 -24.73 17.85
CA PHE A 552 -26.79 -23.81 18.59
C PHE A 552 -25.31 -24.21 18.55
N PRO A 553 -24.40 -23.25 18.35
CA PRO A 553 -24.65 -21.91 17.82
C PRO A 553 -24.95 -22.02 16.31
N PRO A 554 -25.71 -21.09 15.73
CA PRO A 554 -26.14 -21.18 14.34
C PRO A 554 -24.98 -21.20 13.34
N ASN A 555 -23.87 -20.50 13.62
CA ASN A 555 -22.81 -20.18 12.64
C ASN A 555 -21.36 -20.44 13.13
N LEU A 556 -21.10 -21.43 13.98
CA LEU A 556 -19.72 -21.79 14.35
C LEU A 556 -19.13 -22.79 13.34
N LEU A 557 -18.39 -22.25 12.38
CA LEU A 557 -17.74 -23.02 11.31
C LEU A 557 -16.22 -23.06 11.49
N THR A 558 -15.62 -24.17 11.06
CA THR A 558 -14.18 -24.29 10.82
C THR A 558 -13.96 -24.82 9.41
N SER A 559 -12.92 -24.35 8.75
CA SER A 559 -12.61 -24.65 7.37
C SER A 559 -11.18 -25.14 7.22
N THR A 560 -10.98 -26.16 6.40
CA THR A 560 -9.66 -26.70 6.04
C THR A 560 -9.52 -26.66 4.52
N HIS A 561 -8.55 -25.93 4.01
CA HIS A 561 -8.09 -26.03 2.63
C HIS A 561 -6.97 -27.07 2.55
N LEU A 562 -7.25 -28.19 1.90
CA LEU A 562 -6.31 -29.29 1.69
C LEU A 562 -5.73 -29.20 0.28
N TYR A 563 -4.43 -28.89 0.19
CA TYR A 563 -3.72 -28.75 -1.08
C TYR A 563 -3.52 -30.08 -1.80
N CYS A 564 -3.46 -30.03 -3.13
CA CYS A 564 -3.01 -31.17 -3.94
C CYS A 564 -1.57 -31.57 -3.59
N LYS A 565 -1.33 -32.87 -3.41
CA LYS A 565 0.01 -33.43 -3.32
C LYS A 565 0.77 -33.30 -4.64
N ILE A 566 2.08 -33.16 -4.55
CA ILE A 566 3.00 -33.15 -5.69
C ILE A 566 4.19 -34.03 -5.35
N ASN A 567 4.58 -34.89 -6.29
CA ASN A 567 5.78 -35.70 -6.16
C ASN A 567 7.00 -34.86 -6.50
N LYS A 568 8.03 -34.91 -5.64
CA LYS A 568 9.30 -34.24 -5.93
C LYS A 568 9.92 -34.83 -7.19
N LYS A 569 10.39 -33.98 -8.12
CA LYS A 569 11.18 -34.37 -9.30
C LYS A 569 12.68 -34.15 -9.02
N GLU A 570 13.54 -34.83 -9.76
CA GLU A 570 15.00 -34.57 -9.70
C GLU A 570 15.34 -33.21 -10.29
N ASN A 571 14.70 -32.85 -11.40
CA ASN A 571 14.84 -31.56 -12.06
C ASN A 571 13.44 -31.01 -12.43
N TYR A 572 13.29 -29.71 -12.35
CA TYR A 572 12.08 -28.98 -12.75
C TYR A 572 12.34 -28.17 -14.01
N THR A 573 11.36 -28.11 -14.90
CA THR A 573 11.46 -27.37 -16.16
C THR A 573 10.52 -26.17 -16.16
N TRP A 574 10.87 -25.13 -16.93
CA TRP A 574 10.02 -23.95 -17.05
C TRP A 574 8.63 -24.29 -17.60
N ASP A 575 8.55 -24.93 -18.76
CA ASP A 575 7.28 -25.09 -19.50
C ASP A 575 6.30 -26.05 -18.81
N GLU A 576 6.78 -27.14 -18.23
CA GLU A 576 5.90 -28.15 -17.61
C GLU A 576 5.56 -27.84 -16.16
N ASP A 577 6.53 -27.32 -15.38
CA ASP A 577 6.40 -27.24 -13.93
C ASP A 577 6.13 -25.82 -13.43
N ILE A 578 6.85 -24.82 -13.96
CA ILE A 578 6.86 -23.45 -13.42
C ILE A 578 5.82 -22.56 -14.10
N TYR A 579 5.83 -22.54 -15.44
CA TYR A 579 4.98 -21.68 -16.26
C TYR A 579 3.48 -21.81 -15.93
N PRO A 580 2.88 -23.02 -15.78
CA PRO A 580 1.46 -23.11 -15.49
C PRO A 580 1.05 -22.47 -14.16
N ILE A 581 1.95 -22.45 -13.17
CA ILE A 581 1.70 -21.84 -11.86
C ILE A 581 1.85 -20.33 -11.94
N LEU A 582 2.97 -19.84 -12.49
CA LEU A 582 3.21 -18.40 -12.54
C LEU A 582 2.26 -17.70 -13.53
N LYS A 583 1.88 -18.36 -14.63
CA LYS A 583 0.83 -17.89 -15.54
C LYS A 583 -0.54 -17.78 -14.86
N LEU A 584 -0.88 -18.71 -13.96
CA LEU A 584 -2.11 -18.62 -13.17
C LEU A 584 -2.10 -17.34 -12.31
N TYR A 585 -1.01 -17.06 -11.59
CA TYR A 585 -0.92 -15.85 -10.77
C TYR A 585 -0.84 -14.57 -11.60
N GLU A 586 -0.23 -14.58 -12.78
CA GLU A 586 -0.27 -13.45 -13.72
C GLU A 586 -1.70 -13.12 -14.16
N ASN A 587 -2.50 -14.15 -14.46
CA ASN A 587 -3.91 -13.98 -14.84
C ASN A 587 -4.77 -13.45 -13.69
N LEU A 588 -4.60 -14.00 -12.48
CA LEU A 588 -5.44 -13.65 -11.32
C LEU A 588 -5.05 -12.32 -10.66
N TYR A 589 -3.79 -11.88 -10.83
CA TYR A 589 -3.25 -10.64 -10.28
C TYR A 589 -2.61 -9.80 -11.39
N PRO A 590 -3.40 -9.30 -12.35
CA PRO A 590 -2.88 -8.50 -13.45
C PRO A 590 -2.20 -7.21 -12.98
N VAL A 591 -2.47 -6.76 -11.75
CA VAL A 591 -1.74 -5.68 -11.07
C VAL A 591 -0.23 -5.93 -10.97
N MET A 592 0.21 -7.19 -10.94
CA MET A 592 1.63 -7.55 -10.93
C MET A 592 2.27 -7.40 -12.31
N LYS A 593 1.52 -7.58 -13.40
CA LYS A 593 2.05 -7.63 -14.76
C LYS A 593 2.88 -6.39 -15.16
N PRO A 594 2.49 -5.14 -14.81
CA PRO A 594 3.32 -3.95 -15.09
C PRO A 594 4.57 -3.83 -14.23
N LEU A 595 4.63 -4.53 -13.09
CA LEU A 595 5.78 -4.54 -12.18
C LEU A 595 6.73 -5.69 -12.50
N PHE A 596 6.17 -6.83 -12.88
CA PHE A 596 6.86 -8.10 -13.01
C PHE A 596 5.96 -9.14 -13.72
N ASN A 597 6.32 -9.57 -14.93
CA ASN A 597 5.55 -10.56 -15.69
C ASN A 597 5.92 -11.99 -15.25
N LEU A 598 5.12 -12.53 -14.33
CA LEU A 598 5.22 -13.90 -13.85
C LEU A 598 5.17 -14.97 -14.97
N ALA A 599 4.59 -14.67 -16.14
CA ALA A 599 4.53 -15.60 -17.26
C ALA A 599 5.76 -15.56 -18.20
N SER A 600 6.77 -14.72 -17.92
CA SER A 600 8.01 -14.61 -18.69
C SER A 600 9.17 -15.33 -18.01
N LYS A 601 9.78 -16.31 -18.69
CA LYS A 601 10.92 -17.07 -18.12
C LYS A 601 12.09 -16.15 -17.78
N ASP A 602 12.42 -15.27 -18.71
CA ASP A 602 13.59 -14.40 -18.63
C ASP A 602 13.43 -13.38 -17.50
N GLU A 603 12.25 -12.77 -17.35
CA GLU A 603 11.98 -11.85 -16.23
C GLU A 603 12.04 -12.60 -14.89
N VAL A 604 11.48 -13.81 -14.82
CA VAL A 604 11.51 -14.64 -13.62
C VAL A 604 12.94 -15.04 -13.25
N GLN A 605 13.79 -15.37 -14.21
CA GLN A 605 15.20 -15.67 -13.97
C GLN A 605 15.99 -14.41 -13.57
N ALA A 606 15.77 -13.28 -14.24
CA ALA A 606 16.43 -12.01 -13.92
C ALA A 606 16.10 -11.50 -12.50
N ASN A 607 14.93 -11.86 -11.97
CA ASN A 607 14.46 -11.49 -10.64
C ASN A 607 14.47 -12.66 -9.64
N SER A 608 15.29 -13.69 -9.90
CA SER A 608 15.29 -14.91 -9.11
C SER A 608 15.50 -14.66 -7.61
N ASP A 609 16.37 -13.72 -7.25
CA ASP A 609 16.67 -13.39 -5.86
C ASP A 609 15.48 -12.75 -5.14
N HIS A 610 14.78 -11.81 -5.80
CA HIS A 610 13.59 -11.15 -5.26
C HIS A 610 12.44 -12.14 -5.07
N LEU A 611 12.21 -13.01 -6.06
CA LEU A 611 11.21 -14.06 -5.96
C LEU A 611 11.57 -15.10 -4.90
N HIS A 612 12.83 -15.50 -4.84
CA HIS A 612 13.32 -16.41 -3.82
C HIS A 612 13.10 -15.82 -2.43
N TYR A 613 13.43 -14.54 -2.22
CA TYR A 613 13.15 -13.83 -0.97
C TYR A 613 11.66 -13.85 -0.65
N ALA A 614 10.79 -13.31 -1.52
CA ALA A 614 9.36 -13.14 -1.25
C ALA A 614 8.63 -14.48 -1.02
N MET A 615 8.97 -15.53 -1.77
CA MET A 615 8.41 -16.88 -1.58
C MET A 615 8.99 -17.59 -0.36
N SER A 616 10.19 -17.23 0.10
CA SER A 616 10.78 -17.81 1.32
C SER A 616 10.20 -17.24 2.62
N LEU A 617 9.55 -16.08 2.56
CA LEU A 617 8.99 -15.41 3.74
C LEU A 617 7.89 -16.25 4.41
N PRO A 618 7.77 -16.17 5.74
CA PRO A 618 6.65 -16.76 6.48
C PRO A 618 5.29 -16.29 5.98
N ILE A 619 4.27 -17.13 6.10
CA ILE A 619 2.91 -16.82 5.62
C ILE A 619 2.28 -15.59 6.30
N GLU A 620 2.72 -15.27 7.53
CA GLU A 620 2.29 -14.08 8.29
C GLU A 620 2.79 -12.77 7.69
N SER A 621 3.89 -12.81 6.93
CA SER A 621 4.50 -11.62 6.35
C SER A 621 3.57 -10.98 5.31
N PRO A 622 3.40 -9.64 5.31
CA PRO A 622 2.64 -8.95 4.27
C PRO A 622 3.28 -9.09 2.86
N ASN A 623 4.59 -9.40 2.80
CA ASN A 623 5.35 -9.61 1.56
C ASN A 623 5.41 -11.07 1.09
N HIS A 624 4.73 -12.00 1.78
CA HIS A 624 4.69 -13.41 1.38
C HIS A 624 4.09 -13.56 -0.01
N MET A 625 4.78 -14.30 -0.89
CA MET A 625 4.29 -14.60 -2.23
C MET A 625 3.88 -16.09 -2.37
N PRO A 626 2.71 -16.37 -2.98
CA PRO A 626 1.74 -15.41 -3.50
C PRO A 626 0.90 -14.77 -2.39
N VAL A 627 0.42 -13.55 -2.65
CA VAL A 627 -0.41 -12.76 -1.72
C VAL A 627 -1.66 -13.54 -1.27
N THR A 628 -2.20 -14.42 -2.10
CA THR A 628 -3.34 -15.30 -1.78
C THR A 628 -3.07 -16.41 -0.79
N ARG A 629 -1.81 -16.81 -0.61
CA ARG A 629 -1.46 -17.92 0.28
C ARG A 629 -2.22 -19.22 -0.08
N ASP A 630 -2.60 -19.38 -1.34
CA ASP A 630 -3.28 -20.56 -1.90
C ASP A 630 -2.29 -21.50 -2.63
N LEU A 631 -1.03 -21.09 -2.76
CA LEU A 631 0.04 -21.95 -3.25
C LEU A 631 0.46 -22.95 -2.17
N SER A 632 0.49 -24.23 -2.52
CA SER A 632 0.93 -25.26 -1.60
C SER A 632 2.44 -25.15 -1.30
N PRO A 633 2.89 -25.56 -0.10
CA PRO A 633 4.32 -25.57 0.23
C PRO A 633 5.18 -26.32 -0.80
N ALA A 634 4.68 -27.45 -1.32
CA ALA A 634 5.40 -28.25 -2.32
C ALA A 634 5.57 -27.51 -3.66
N LYS A 635 4.53 -26.80 -4.15
CA LYS A 635 4.64 -25.99 -5.37
C LYS A 635 5.60 -24.82 -5.20
N ARG A 636 5.55 -24.16 -4.04
CA ARG A 636 6.46 -23.07 -3.71
C ARG A 636 7.91 -23.55 -3.66
N ASP A 637 8.17 -24.65 -2.96
CA ASP A 637 9.53 -25.21 -2.83
C ASP A 637 10.10 -25.67 -4.18
N MET A 638 9.25 -26.19 -5.07
CA MET A 638 9.60 -26.48 -6.46
C MET A 638 10.09 -25.24 -7.22
N ILE A 639 9.40 -24.10 -7.11
CA ILE A 639 9.82 -22.84 -7.75
C ILE A 639 11.15 -22.37 -7.16
N LEU A 640 11.31 -22.41 -5.83
CA LEU A 640 12.57 -22.03 -5.17
C LEU A 640 13.78 -22.89 -5.60
N GLU A 641 13.56 -24.18 -5.86
CA GLU A 641 14.63 -25.08 -6.34
C GLU A 641 15.04 -24.76 -7.77
N TRP A 642 14.08 -24.38 -8.62
CA TRP A 642 14.33 -23.99 -10.02
C TRP A 642 15.06 -22.63 -10.16
N LEU A 643 14.87 -21.70 -9.22
CA LEU A 643 15.46 -20.35 -9.26
C LEU A 643 16.98 -20.27 -8.95
N LYS A 644 17.69 -21.38 -8.75
CA LYS A 644 19.13 -21.36 -8.40
C LYS A 644 20.02 -21.13 -9.65
N PRO A 645 21.04 -20.25 -9.59
CA PRO A 645 21.86 -19.93 -10.77
C PRO A 645 22.76 -21.08 -11.24
N SER A 646 22.99 -21.18 -12.56
CA SER A 646 23.94 -22.10 -13.22
C SER A 646 25.16 -21.34 -13.77
N GLU A 647 26.36 -21.91 -13.66
CA GLU A 647 27.64 -21.33 -14.14
C GLU A 647 27.84 -21.53 -15.66
N GLU A 648 28.18 -20.48 -16.43
CA GLU A 648 28.65 -20.56 -17.84
C GLU A 648 29.91 -19.70 -18.11
N THR A 649 30.71 -20.10 -19.12
CA THR A 649 32.07 -19.63 -19.49
C THR A 649 32.14 -18.66 -20.72
N PRO A 650 33.25 -17.90 -20.94
CA PRO A 650 33.31 -16.78 -21.92
C PRO A 650 34.00 -17.05 -23.29
N ASP A 651 33.78 -16.07 -24.19
CA ASP A 651 33.93 -15.97 -25.67
C ASP A 651 35.35 -15.68 -26.28
N THR A 652 35.42 -15.54 -27.62
CA THR A 652 36.60 -15.63 -28.53
C THR A 652 37.35 -14.31 -28.86
N ALA A 653 38.41 -14.35 -29.69
CA ALA A 653 39.33 -13.23 -29.98
C ALA A 653 38.74 -12.04 -30.78
N GLN A 654 37.65 -12.26 -31.54
CA GLN A 654 36.94 -11.18 -32.24
C GLN A 654 36.10 -10.34 -31.27
N ASP A 655 35.60 -10.97 -30.21
CA ASP A 655 34.88 -10.30 -29.12
C ASP A 655 35.82 -9.36 -28.36
N LEU A 656 37.12 -9.69 -28.29
CA LEU A 656 38.13 -8.84 -27.66
C LEU A 656 38.35 -7.49 -28.38
N GLU A 657 38.30 -7.46 -29.71
CA GLU A 657 38.51 -6.22 -30.50
C GLU A 657 37.29 -5.30 -30.46
N ILE A 658 36.08 -5.88 -30.55
CA ILE A 658 34.82 -5.14 -30.41
C ILE A 658 34.71 -4.55 -29.00
N ASN A 659 35.05 -5.33 -27.97
CA ASN A 659 35.02 -4.86 -26.58
C ASN A 659 35.99 -3.68 -26.36
N ASN A 660 37.20 -3.72 -26.92
CA ASN A 660 38.16 -2.61 -26.82
C ASN A 660 37.65 -1.30 -27.48
N GLN A 661 36.90 -1.38 -28.58
CA GLN A 661 36.33 -0.17 -29.22
C GLN A 661 35.09 0.35 -28.49
N LEU A 662 34.24 -0.54 -27.95
CA LEU A 662 33.13 -0.15 -27.07
C LEU A 662 33.62 0.52 -25.78
N GLU A 663 34.75 0.07 -25.22
CA GLU A 663 35.40 0.70 -24.06
C GLU A 663 35.79 2.17 -24.28
N VAL A 664 35.90 2.63 -25.53
CA VAL A 664 36.16 4.05 -25.84
C VAL A 664 34.89 4.90 -25.78
N ILE A 665 33.74 4.36 -26.20
CA ILE A 665 32.48 5.11 -26.39
C ILE A 665 31.64 5.11 -25.11
N LEU A 666 31.52 3.94 -24.46
CA LEU A 666 30.64 3.75 -23.29
C LEU A 666 30.95 4.72 -22.13
N PRO A 667 32.22 5.05 -21.79
CA PRO A 667 32.51 6.03 -20.74
C PRO A 667 31.96 7.43 -21.04
N PHE A 668 31.96 7.86 -22.30
CA PHE A 668 31.42 9.16 -22.69
C PHE A 668 29.90 9.17 -22.74
N LEU A 669 29.25 8.06 -23.12
CA LEU A 669 27.79 7.93 -23.00
C LEU A 669 27.33 7.91 -21.53
N ARG A 670 28.05 7.22 -20.63
CA ARG A 670 27.80 7.32 -19.17
C ARG A 670 27.99 8.75 -18.67
N THR A 671 28.99 9.46 -19.19
CA THR A 671 29.24 10.87 -18.86
C THR A 671 28.09 11.77 -19.36
N ALA A 672 27.62 11.56 -20.58
CA ALA A 672 26.47 12.29 -21.15
C ALA A 672 25.20 12.04 -20.33
N LEU A 673 24.93 10.80 -19.93
CA LEU A 673 23.79 10.48 -19.06
C LEU A 673 23.86 11.27 -17.74
N THR A 674 25.05 11.38 -17.16
CA THR A 674 25.27 12.13 -15.92
C THR A 674 25.18 13.64 -16.17
N LEU A 675 25.55 14.13 -17.35
CA LEU A 675 25.48 15.53 -17.76
C LEU A 675 24.03 15.99 -17.87
N GLU A 676 23.18 15.30 -18.63
CA GLU A 676 21.74 15.60 -18.74
C GLU A 676 21.04 15.53 -17.36
N TRP A 677 21.48 14.62 -16.50
CA TRP A 677 20.97 14.58 -15.13
C TRP A 677 21.40 15.79 -14.29
N ALA A 678 22.59 16.33 -14.53
CA ALA A 678 23.14 17.47 -13.77
C ALA A 678 22.49 18.83 -14.11
N THR A 679 21.75 18.94 -15.22
CA THR A 679 21.05 20.17 -15.65
C THR A 679 19.65 20.29 -15.01
N ILE A 680 18.98 19.16 -14.75
CA ILE A 680 17.60 19.10 -14.26
C ILE A 680 17.41 19.76 -12.86
N PRO A 681 18.19 19.43 -11.80
CA PRO A 681 17.99 20.00 -10.46
C PRO A 681 18.13 21.53 -10.37
N PRO A 682 19.12 22.19 -11.03
CA PRO A 682 19.18 23.65 -11.10
C PRO A 682 17.90 24.30 -11.65
N TYR A 683 17.36 23.77 -12.75
CA TYR A 683 16.14 24.28 -13.37
C TYR A 683 14.91 24.05 -12.48
N LEU A 684 14.80 22.87 -11.87
CA LEU A 684 13.74 22.54 -10.91
C LEU A 684 13.81 23.40 -9.63
N SER A 685 15.01 23.69 -9.13
CA SER A 685 15.21 24.55 -7.95
C SER A 685 14.62 25.95 -8.19
N ALA A 686 14.93 26.55 -9.36
CA ALA A 686 14.37 27.81 -9.77
C ALA A 686 12.85 27.73 -9.97
N TYR A 687 12.35 26.72 -10.67
CA TYR A 687 10.91 26.49 -10.89
C TYR A 687 10.13 26.37 -9.58
N TYR A 688 10.61 25.57 -8.62
CA TYR A 688 9.91 25.36 -7.36
C TYR A 688 9.83 26.63 -6.51
N SER A 689 10.85 27.49 -6.57
CA SER A 689 10.88 28.76 -5.84
C SER A 689 9.83 29.79 -6.30
N ILE A 690 9.26 29.64 -7.50
CA ILE A 690 8.20 30.54 -8.00
C ILE A 690 6.90 30.27 -7.23
N LYS A 691 6.27 31.31 -6.69
CA LYS A 691 4.98 31.23 -5.98
C LYS A 691 3.85 30.87 -6.93
N ASP A 692 2.90 30.06 -6.45
CA ASP A 692 1.76 29.65 -7.27
C ASP A 692 0.95 30.88 -7.72
N GLY A 693 0.65 30.94 -9.02
CA GLY A 693 -0.04 32.07 -9.64
C GLY A 693 0.84 33.24 -10.08
N TYR A 694 2.14 33.25 -9.75
CA TYR A 694 3.11 34.29 -10.15
C TYR A 694 4.01 33.80 -11.29
N ASN A 695 4.59 34.75 -12.04
CA ASN A 695 5.59 34.51 -13.10
C ASN A 695 5.22 33.35 -14.04
N LYS A 696 3.93 33.24 -14.40
CA LYS A 696 3.37 32.04 -15.04
C LYS A 696 4.07 31.66 -16.33
N GLU A 697 4.41 32.63 -17.18
CA GLU A 697 5.13 32.40 -18.44
C GLU A 697 6.53 31.83 -18.20
N ILE A 698 7.29 32.43 -17.28
CA ILE A 698 8.60 31.94 -16.87
C ILE A 698 8.50 30.53 -16.27
N ALA A 699 7.52 30.29 -15.40
CA ALA A 699 7.31 28.96 -14.80
C ALA A 699 6.95 27.91 -15.86
N MET A 700 6.19 28.27 -16.90
CA MET A 700 5.88 27.39 -18.03
C MET A 700 7.13 27.08 -18.87
N LEU A 701 7.96 28.09 -19.17
CA LEU A 701 9.21 27.93 -19.92
C LEU A 701 10.23 27.06 -19.16
N LEU A 702 10.43 27.31 -17.86
CA LEU A 702 11.30 26.46 -17.03
C LEU A 702 10.81 25.01 -16.99
N LYS A 703 9.49 24.82 -16.90
CA LYS A 703 8.90 23.49 -16.88
C LYS A 703 9.04 22.77 -18.22
N SER A 704 8.90 23.47 -19.36
CA SER A 704 9.10 22.85 -20.67
C SER A 704 10.55 22.40 -20.85
N ILE A 705 11.51 23.25 -20.49
CA ILE A 705 12.94 22.91 -20.57
C ILE A 705 13.27 21.70 -19.69
N VAL A 706 12.75 21.63 -18.46
CA VAL A 706 12.96 20.44 -17.62
C VAL A 706 12.41 19.16 -18.28
N ILE A 707 11.29 19.22 -18.99
CA ILE A 707 10.72 18.07 -19.70
C ILE A 707 11.62 17.67 -20.89
N GLU A 708 12.18 18.65 -21.60
CA GLU A 708 13.13 18.49 -22.70
C GLU A 708 14.44 17.83 -22.18
N GLU A 709 15.02 18.31 -21.08
CA GLU A 709 16.21 17.69 -20.45
C GLU A 709 15.96 16.24 -19.96
N MET A 710 14.76 15.95 -19.46
CA MET A 710 14.38 14.57 -19.11
C MET A 710 14.22 13.68 -20.35
N THR A 711 13.84 14.28 -21.48
CA THR A 711 13.81 13.61 -22.78
C THR A 711 15.23 13.30 -23.25
N HIS A 712 16.18 14.23 -23.12
CA HIS A 712 17.59 14.01 -23.45
C HIS A 712 18.18 12.86 -22.62
N LEU A 713 17.95 12.87 -21.30
CA LEU A 713 18.36 11.80 -20.39
C LEU A 713 17.86 10.42 -20.87
N SER A 714 16.61 10.37 -21.34
CA SER A 714 15.97 9.16 -21.86
C SER A 714 16.60 8.68 -23.17
N MET A 715 16.92 9.62 -24.07
CA MET A 715 17.59 9.32 -25.35
C MET A 715 18.98 8.73 -25.11
N VAL A 716 19.79 9.31 -24.21
CA VAL A 716 21.11 8.77 -23.87
C VAL A 716 21.01 7.37 -23.24
N ALA A 717 20.03 7.17 -22.35
CA ALA A 717 19.76 5.86 -21.76
C ALA A 717 19.39 4.80 -22.81
N ASN A 718 18.61 5.18 -23.83
CA ASN A 718 18.28 4.30 -24.94
C ASN A 718 19.50 3.99 -25.84
N ILE A 719 20.41 4.94 -26.07
CA ILE A 719 21.66 4.71 -26.81
C ILE A 719 22.58 3.75 -26.03
N LEU A 720 22.70 3.90 -24.71
CA LEU A 720 23.44 2.98 -23.84
C LEU A 720 22.88 1.56 -23.93
N ASN A 721 21.56 1.41 -23.75
CA ASN A 721 20.88 0.12 -23.85
C ASN A 721 21.09 -0.53 -25.22
N PHE A 722 20.97 0.25 -26.29
CA PHE A 722 21.17 -0.23 -27.66
C PHE A 722 22.55 -0.88 -27.84
N LEU A 723 23.59 -0.25 -27.29
CA LEU A 723 24.97 -0.76 -27.31
C LEU A 723 25.24 -1.89 -26.29
N GLY A 724 24.24 -2.30 -25.52
CA GLY A 724 24.33 -3.39 -24.54
C GLY A 724 24.78 -2.97 -23.14
N GLU A 725 24.83 -1.67 -22.85
CA GLU A 725 25.24 -1.12 -21.55
C GLU A 725 24.02 -0.61 -20.77
N ALA A 726 23.90 -1.04 -19.51
CA ALA A 726 22.82 -0.63 -18.62
C ALA A 726 23.05 0.80 -18.06
N PRO A 727 22.16 1.78 -18.30
CA PRO A 727 22.25 3.10 -17.67
C PRO A 727 22.14 3.03 -16.14
N ASN A 728 23.00 3.75 -15.42
CA ASN A 728 23.08 3.68 -13.96
C ASN A 728 22.73 5.01 -13.29
N PHE A 729 21.63 5.03 -12.52
CA PHE A 729 21.18 6.20 -11.75
C PHE A 729 21.23 5.97 -10.23
N THR A 730 21.63 4.78 -9.77
CA THR A 730 21.68 4.40 -8.35
C THR A 730 23.08 4.45 -7.76
N ASN A 731 24.11 4.57 -8.61
CA ASN A 731 25.48 4.75 -8.17
C ASN A 731 25.70 6.14 -7.55
N GLN A 732 25.87 6.17 -6.23
CA GLN A 732 26.09 7.40 -5.45
C GLN A 732 27.31 8.22 -5.90
N THR A 733 28.31 7.59 -6.53
CA THR A 733 29.50 8.32 -7.02
C THR A 733 29.21 9.16 -8.26
N LEU A 734 28.17 8.81 -9.03
CA LEU A 734 27.71 9.53 -10.22
C LEU A 734 26.66 10.59 -9.89
N TRP A 735 26.20 10.64 -8.64
CA TRP A 735 25.16 11.58 -8.21
C TRP A 735 25.62 13.05 -8.37
N PRO A 736 24.88 13.91 -9.10
CA PRO A 736 25.25 15.31 -9.27
C PRO A 736 25.37 16.04 -7.93
N LYS A 737 26.40 16.87 -7.81
CA LYS A 737 26.68 17.65 -6.59
C LYS A 737 26.59 19.14 -6.89
N TYR A 738 25.94 19.87 -5.98
CA TYR A 738 25.76 21.32 -6.10
C TYR A 738 26.25 22.03 -4.83
N PRO A 739 26.97 23.16 -4.96
CA PRO A 739 27.48 23.69 -6.22
C PRO A 739 28.61 22.80 -6.77
N GLY A 740 28.69 22.66 -8.10
CA GLY A 740 29.62 21.74 -8.75
C GLY A 740 29.97 22.11 -10.18
N LYS A 741 30.81 21.29 -10.81
CA LYS A 741 31.17 21.37 -12.23
C LYS A 741 30.30 20.42 -13.05
N LEU A 742 30.06 20.75 -14.32
CA LEU A 742 29.37 19.85 -15.23
C LEU A 742 30.23 18.60 -15.51
N PRO A 743 29.62 17.41 -15.59
CA PRO A 743 30.31 16.18 -15.99
C PRO A 743 31.01 16.31 -17.35
N GLY A 744 32.07 15.52 -17.56
CA GLY A 744 32.84 15.50 -18.81
C GLY A 744 33.81 16.66 -18.99
N GLY A 745 33.81 17.67 -18.12
CA GLY A 745 34.70 18.84 -18.28
C GLY A 745 34.14 19.89 -19.25
N VAL A 746 32.86 19.79 -19.59
CA VAL A 746 32.11 20.83 -20.31
C VAL A 746 32.09 22.11 -19.47
N MET A 747 32.25 23.27 -20.12
CA MET A 747 32.26 24.59 -19.49
C MET A 747 33.07 24.61 -18.18
N PRO A 748 34.39 24.34 -18.21
CA PRO A 748 35.19 24.11 -16.99
C PRO A 748 35.21 25.30 -16.02
N ASN A 749 34.96 26.51 -16.53
CA ASN A 749 34.87 27.74 -15.73
C ASN A 749 33.48 27.96 -15.10
N LEU A 750 32.44 27.30 -15.59
CA LEU A 750 31.09 27.40 -15.04
C LEU A 750 30.98 26.65 -13.72
N THR A 751 30.25 27.21 -12.75
CA THR A 751 29.92 26.53 -11.50
C THR A 751 28.40 26.52 -11.35
N VAL A 752 27.83 25.33 -11.33
CA VAL A 752 26.38 25.13 -11.33
C VAL A 752 25.92 24.95 -9.89
N GLY A 753 24.93 25.75 -9.47
CA GLY A 753 24.37 25.71 -8.12
C GLY A 753 22.84 25.62 -8.12
N LEU A 754 22.28 25.30 -6.96
CA LEU A 754 20.84 25.32 -6.71
C LEU A 754 20.45 26.70 -6.17
N ALA A 755 19.51 27.39 -6.80
CA ALA A 755 19.10 28.72 -6.39
C ALA A 755 17.63 29.00 -6.72
N ARG A 756 17.04 29.96 -6.00
CA ARG A 756 15.75 30.54 -6.38
C ARG A 756 15.82 31.14 -7.78
N PHE A 757 14.68 31.25 -8.44
CA PHE A 757 14.58 31.92 -9.72
C PHE A 757 15.01 33.39 -9.59
N SER A 758 15.94 33.79 -10.45
CA SER A 758 16.28 35.19 -10.69
C SER A 758 16.80 35.32 -12.13
N LYS A 759 16.62 36.50 -12.72
CA LYS A 759 17.18 36.80 -14.04
C LYS A 759 18.69 36.57 -14.10
N GLN A 760 19.40 36.87 -13.01
CA GLN A 760 20.85 36.68 -12.92
C GLN A 760 21.25 35.20 -12.98
N VAL A 761 20.55 34.31 -12.26
CA VAL A 761 20.80 32.86 -12.35
C VAL A 761 20.51 32.34 -13.75
N THR A 762 19.46 32.84 -14.42
CA THR A 762 19.18 32.50 -15.82
C THR A 762 20.32 32.87 -16.75
N HIS A 763 20.90 34.07 -16.60
CA HIS A 763 22.02 34.52 -17.42
C HIS A 763 23.34 33.79 -17.09
N ASP A 764 23.72 33.74 -15.82
CA ASP A 764 25.05 33.29 -15.41
C ASP A 764 25.19 31.77 -15.39
N VAL A 765 24.09 31.04 -15.16
CA VAL A 765 24.09 29.59 -15.01
C VAL A 765 23.36 28.92 -16.18
N PHE A 766 22.09 29.24 -16.41
CA PHE A 766 21.28 28.47 -17.37
C PHE A 766 21.74 28.69 -18.82
N MET A 767 21.94 29.95 -19.23
CA MET A 767 22.55 30.24 -20.54
C MET A 767 23.99 29.73 -20.65
N GLY A 768 24.71 29.64 -19.53
CA GLY A 768 26.05 29.07 -19.49
C GLY A 768 26.07 27.56 -19.73
N ILE A 769 25.07 26.82 -19.23
CA ILE A 769 24.88 25.39 -19.49
C ILE A 769 24.60 25.16 -20.98
N GLU A 770 23.66 25.92 -21.54
CA GLU A 770 23.15 25.77 -22.92
C GLU A 770 23.97 26.54 -23.96
N THR A 771 25.21 26.96 -23.64
CA THR A 771 25.99 27.81 -24.54
C THR A 771 26.25 27.11 -25.89
N PRO A 772 25.90 27.74 -27.02
CA PRO A 772 26.04 27.10 -28.33
C PRO A 772 27.49 26.98 -28.79
N GLU A 773 27.74 25.96 -29.61
CA GLU A 773 29.05 25.75 -30.23
C GLU A 773 29.33 26.79 -31.33
N CYS A 774 30.50 27.41 -31.25
CA CYS A 774 30.94 28.48 -32.16
C CYS A 774 32.24 28.13 -32.91
N ASP A 775 32.83 26.96 -32.69
CA ASP A 775 33.98 26.47 -33.44
C ASP A 775 33.58 26.21 -34.92
N PRO A 776 34.25 26.86 -35.90
CA PRO A 776 33.94 26.71 -37.32
C PRO A 776 34.00 25.28 -37.86
N ASP A 777 34.89 24.43 -37.33
CA ASP A 777 35.05 23.04 -37.80
C ASP A 777 33.91 22.16 -37.30
N LEU A 778 33.48 22.37 -36.04
CA LEU A 778 32.31 21.71 -35.46
C LEU A 778 30.99 22.16 -36.10
N LEU A 779 30.90 23.44 -36.46
CA LEU A 779 29.74 24.01 -37.13
C LEU A 779 29.45 23.33 -38.48
N GLU A 780 30.48 22.84 -39.19
CA GLU A 780 30.26 22.11 -40.43
C GLU A 780 29.73 20.68 -40.19
N VAL A 781 30.19 19.99 -39.14
CA VAL A 781 29.61 18.71 -38.70
C VAL A 781 28.14 18.91 -38.30
N HIS A 782 27.86 20.01 -37.60
CA HIS A 782 26.52 20.45 -37.28
C HIS A 782 25.68 20.67 -38.55
N ARG A 783 26.14 21.43 -39.54
CA ARG A 783 25.38 21.61 -40.80
C ARG A 783 25.12 20.31 -41.54
N LEU A 784 26.06 19.36 -41.52
CA LEU A 784 25.91 18.05 -42.16
C LEU A 784 24.86 17.18 -41.45
N LEU A 785 24.87 17.14 -40.12
CA LEU A 785 23.86 16.45 -39.31
C LEU A 785 22.43 16.93 -39.62
N TRP A 786 22.26 18.19 -40.00
CA TRP A 786 20.96 18.80 -40.28
C TRP A 786 20.46 18.56 -41.71
N GLN A 787 21.31 18.00 -42.59
CA GLN A 787 20.89 17.47 -43.89
C GLN A 787 20.30 16.06 -43.78
N ILE A 788 20.44 15.39 -42.62
CA ILE A 788 19.86 14.08 -42.37
C ILE A 788 18.33 14.24 -42.22
N PRO A 789 17.52 13.62 -43.11
CA PRO A 789 16.06 13.69 -43.01
C PRO A 789 15.58 12.94 -41.76
N PRO A 790 14.55 13.45 -41.06
CA PRO A 790 13.98 12.77 -39.90
C PRO A 790 13.36 11.43 -40.34
N ARG A 791 13.64 10.36 -39.59
CA ARG A 791 13.12 9.01 -39.86
C ARG A 791 11.87 8.71 -39.04
N VAL A 792 11.78 9.30 -37.86
CA VAL A 792 10.67 9.12 -36.94
C VAL A 792 10.04 10.48 -36.72
N ARG A 793 8.78 10.67 -37.15
CA ARG A 793 8.04 11.89 -36.78
C ARG A 793 7.59 11.75 -35.32
N PRO A 794 7.82 12.74 -34.43
CA PRO A 794 7.38 12.68 -33.03
C PRO A 794 5.87 12.39 -32.85
N ALA A 795 5.06 12.64 -33.88
CA ALA A 795 3.62 12.42 -33.88
C ALA A 795 3.16 10.96 -34.12
N GLU A 796 4.07 10.04 -34.50
CA GLU A 796 3.77 8.63 -34.70
C GLU A 796 4.47 7.78 -33.64
N ILE A 797 3.87 7.77 -32.44
CA ILE A 797 4.35 7.00 -31.28
C ILE A 797 4.35 5.51 -31.64
N PRO A 798 5.51 4.83 -31.73
CA PRO A 798 5.54 3.39 -31.87
C PRO A 798 5.07 2.78 -30.54
N GLN A 799 4.06 1.92 -30.59
CA GLN A 799 3.54 1.25 -29.38
C GLN A 799 4.59 0.28 -28.78
N GLN A 800 5.58 -0.13 -29.58
CA GLN A 800 6.79 -0.89 -29.24
C GLN A 800 7.91 -0.46 -30.22
N CYS A 801 9.19 -0.57 -29.85
CA CYS A 801 10.36 -0.32 -30.72
C CYS A 801 10.48 -1.41 -31.83
N GLN A 802 9.45 -1.57 -32.65
CA GLN A 802 9.24 -2.77 -33.48
C GLN A 802 8.87 -2.53 -34.96
N ASN A 803 8.94 -1.31 -35.48
CA ASN A 803 8.75 -1.08 -36.92
C ASN A 803 9.91 -0.27 -37.51
N ILE A 804 10.55 -0.82 -38.53
CA ILE A 804 11.59 -0.16 -39.33
C ILE A 804 10.96 0.21 -40.67
N ASP A 805 10.98 1.50 -41.04
CA ASP A 805 10.92 1.86 -42.45
C ASP A 805 12.34 1.69 -43.04
N ASN A 806 12.57 0.56 -43.70
CA ASN A 806 13.87 0.14 -44.23
C ASN A 806 14.40 1.04 -45.39
N ASN A 807 13.68 2.10 -45.76
CA ASN A 807 13.96 2.88 -46.96
C ASN A 807 14.84 4.13 -46.74
N ALA A 808 15.09 4.55 -45.49
CA ALA A 808 16.04 5.61 -45.23
C ALA A 808 17.44 5.01 -45.07
N ASN A 809 18.42 5.47 -45.85
CA ASN A 809 19.83 5.12 -45.67
C ASN A 809 20.59 6.36 -45.16
N CYS A 810 21.28 6.28 -44.00
CA CYS A 810 22.12 7.36 -43.48
C CYS A 810 23.60 7.21 -43.90
N ASP A 811 23.95 6.11 -44.57
CA ASP A 811 25.29 5.85 -45.13
C ASP A 811 25.83 6.95 -46.07
N PRO A 812 25.03 7.67 -46.89
CA PRO A 812 25.58 8.68 -47.80
C PRO A 812 26.23 9.88 -47.09
N LEU A 813 25.96 10.11 -45.80
CA LEU A 813 26.45 11.27 -45.03
C LEU A 813 27.47 10.92 -43.93
N SER A 814 27.54 9.66 -43.50
CA SER A 814 28.47 9.19 -42.46
C SER A 814 29.94 9.28 -42.89
N VAL A 815 30.24 9.19 -44.19
CA VAL A 815 31.61 9.35 -44.73
C VAL A 815 32.10 10.80 -44.62
N ASN A 816 31.24 11.79 -44.92
CA ASN A 816 31.59 13.20 -44.85
C ASN A 816 31.74 13.67 -43.39
N ILE A 817 30.86 13.19 -42.51
CA ILE A 817 30.96 13.43 -41.06
C ILE A 817 32.24 12.80 -40.51
N LEU A 818 32.56 11.55 -40.87
CA LEU A 818 33.79 10.89 -40.41
C LEU A 818 35.05 11.60 -40.91
N GLN A 819 35.08 12.08 -42.15
CA GLN A 819 36.20 12.87 -42.66
C GLN A 819 36.46 14.09 -41.77
N LYS A 820 35.40 14.84 -41.44
CA LYS A 820 35.49 16.02 -40.57
C LYS A 820 35.84 15.68 -39.13
N CYS A 821 35.35 14.54 -38.61
CA CYS A 821 35.71 14.02 -37.29
C CYS A 821 37.21 13.74 -37.10
N THR A 822 37.99 13.64 -38.19
CA THR A 822 39.45 13.36 -38.14
C THR A 822 40.33 14.61 -38.29
N GLU A 823 39.74 15.79 -38.54
CA GLU A 823 40.46 17.04 -38.80
C GLU A 823 40.54 17.91 -37.53
N SER A 824 41.63 17.81 -36.74
CA SER A 824 42.11 18.80 -35.73
C SER A 824 41.97 18.48 -34.22
N ASN A 825 42.68 19.26 -33.39
CA ASN A 825 42.70 19.24 -31.92
C ASN A 825 41.58 20.15 -31.38
N TYR A 826 40.57 19.56 -30.74
CA TYR A 826 39.39 20.30 -30.27
C TYR A 826 39.45 20.65 -28.79
N ASN A 827 38.89 21.80 -28.43
CA ASN A 827 38.69 22.21 -27.04
C ASN A 827 37.29 21.79 -26.59
N MET A 828 37.20 21.17 -25.43
CA MET A 828 35.95 20.65 -24.89
C MET A 828 35.23 21.73 -24.09
N SER A 829 34.56 22.65 -24.80
CA SER A 829 33.88 23.80 -24.18
C SER A 829 32.38 23.62 -23.98
N THR A 830 31.66 22.98 -24.89
CA THR A 830 30.17 22.95 -24.92
C THR A 830 29.59 21.53 -24.78
N ILE A 831 28.27 21.43 -24.57
CA ILE A 831 27.55 20.16 -24.58
C ILE A 831 27.58 19.55 -25.99
N GLY A 832 27.34 20.36 -27.03
CA GLY A 832 27.43 19.92 -28.43
C GLY A 832 28.79 19.32 -28.79
N ALA A 833 29.89 19.92 -28.34
CA ALA A 833 31.24 19.40 -28.57
C ALA A 833 31.48 18.01 -27.96
N LEU A 834 30.94 17.74 -26.75
CA LEU A 834 30.98 16.40 -26.14
C LEU A 834 30.26 15.39 -27.03
N TYR A 835 29.00 15.66 -27.38
CA TYR A 835 28.18 14.74 -28.15
C TYR A 835 28.76 14.47 -29.54
N ILE A 836 29.30 15.48 -30.21
CA ILE A 836 29.87 15.33 -31.54
C ILE A 836 31.18 14.54 -31.48
N HIS A 837 32.17 14.99 -30.69
CA HIS A 837 33.51 14.42 -30.77
C HIS A 837 33.73 13.14 -29.99
N ARG A 838 33.06 12.98 -28.84
CA ARG A 838 33.31 11.86 -27.93
C ARG A 838 32.32 10.72 -28.09
N ILE A 839 31.18 10.98 -28.72
CA ILE A 839 30.10 10.01 -28.88
C ILE A 839 29.85 9.76 -30.36
N LEU A 840 29.36 10.75 -31.10
CA LEU A 840 28.95 10.61 -32.50
C LEU A 840 30.11 10.18 -33.41
N CYS A 841 31.25 10.88 -33.37
CA CYS A 841 32.40 10.58 -34.22
C CYS A 841 32.96 9.15 -34.00
N PRO A 842 33.25 8.70 -32.76
CA PRO A 842 33.61 7.31 -32.48
C PRO A 842 32.54 6.28 -32.86
N MET A 843 31.26 6.59 -32.66
CA MET A 843 30.16 5.69 -33.04
C MET A 843 30.13 5.45 -34.55
N ILE A 844 30.30 6.51 -35.36
CA ILE A 844 30.36 6.40 -36.82
C ILE A 844 31.59 5.58 -37.24
N TYR A 845 32.75 5.80 -36.62
CA TYR A 845 33.96 5.02 -36.89
C TYR A 845 33.78 3.52 -36.61
N LEU A 846 33.16 3.18 -35.47
CA LEU A 846 32.85 1.79 -35.09
C LEU A 846 31.85 1.16 -36.06
N TYR A 847 30.82 1.90 -36.47
CA TYR A 847 29.83 1.42 -37.45
C TYR A 847 30.48 1.10 -38.81
N MET A 848 31.38 1.96 -39.30
CA MET A 848 32.07 1.73 -40.56
C MET A 848 33.02 0.53 -40.54
N SER A 849 33.57 0.20 -39.37
CA SER A 849 34.49 -0.94 -39.19
C SER A 849 33.74 -2.24 -38.89
N HIS A 850 32.65 -2.16 -38.12
CA HIS A 850 31.89 -3.29 -37.59
C HIS A 850 30.38 -3.00 -37.61
N PRO A 851 29.73 -2.99 -38.78
CA PRO A 851 28.32 -2.61 -38.90
C PRO A 851 27.36 -3.49 -38.10
N GLY A 852 27.72 -4.76 -37.87
CA GLY A 852 26.96 -5.71 -37.05
C GLY A 852 26.82 -5.33 -35.57
N VAL A 853 27.66 -4.42 -35.04
CA VAL A 853 27.52 -3.90 -33.67
C VAL A 853 26.25 -3.08 -33.51
N PHE A 854 25.86 -2.35 -34.57
CA PHE A 854 24.65 -1.53 -34.62
C PHE A 854 23.47 -2.27 -35.27
N ALA A 855 23.52 -3.60 -35.31
CA ALA A 855 22.36 -4.40 -35.65
C ALA A 855 21.41 -4.46 -34.45
N PRO A 856 20.08 -4.37 -34.66
CA PRO A 856 19.11 -4.42 -33.58
C PRO A 856 19.19 -5.75 -32.83
N LYS A 857 19.52 -5.69 -31.54
CA LYS A 857 19.45 -6.84 -30.63
C LYS A 857 18.15 -6.75 -29.85
N LYS A 858 17.27 -7.74 -30.01
CA LYS A 858 15.94 -7.74 -29.39
C LYS A 858 15.98 -7.48 -27.88
N GLU A 859 16.90 -8.15 -27.17
CA GLU A 859 17.14 -7.99 -25.73
C GLU A 859 17.53 -6.57 -25.30
N ASN A 860 18.14 -5.79 -26.18
CA ASN A 860 18.53 -4.39 -25.93
C ASN A 860 17.39 -3.44 -26.30
N LEU A 861 16.64 -3.74 -27.37
CA LEU A 861 15.48 -2.96 -27.79
C LEU A 861 14.34 -3.04 -26.76
N ASP A 862 14.12 -4.21 -26.16
CA ASP A 862 13.08 -4.44 -25.15
C ASP A 862 13.35 -3.64 -23.84
N LYS A 863 14.58 -3.18 -23.60
CA LYS A 863 14.96 -2.34 -22.45
C LYS A 863 14.72 -0.85 -22.66
N GLN A 864 14.51 -0.42 -23.91
CA GLN A 864 14.37 1.00 -24.24
C GLN A 864 12.98 1.53 -23.90
N VAL A 865 12.93 2.80 -23.50
CA VAL A 865 11.66 3.52 -23.32
C VAL A 865 11.24 4.11 -24.67
N PRO A 866 10.10 3.70 -25.26
CA PRO A 866 9.74 4.06 -26.63
C PRO A 866 9.26 5.52 -26.80
N ILE A 867 9.09 6.26 -25.71
CA ILE A 867 8.60 7.63 -25.71
C ILE A 867 9.69 8.56 -25.14
N PRO A 868 10.12 9.59 -25.88
CA PRO A 868 9.65 9.97 -27.22
C PRO A 868 10.38 9.26 -28.38
N PHE A 869 11.44 8.48 -28.12
CA PHE A 869 12.34 8.03 -29.19
C PHE A 869 13.00 6.66 -28.94
N CYS A 870 12.91 5.72 -29.90
CA CYS A 870 13.62 4.43 -29.90
C CYS A 870 14.92 4.50 -30.73
N VAL A 871 15.99 3.90 -30.23
CA VAL A 871 17.24 3.66 -30.95
C VAL A 871 17.22 2.25 -31.54
N LEU A 872 16.95 2.15 -32.84
CA LEU A 872 16.77 0.89 -33.57
C LEU A 872 18.02 0.45 -34.33
N ASP A 873 18.83 1.42 -34.74
CA ASP A 873 20.01 1.28 -35.57
C ASP A 873 20.95 2.48 -35.35
N ILE A 874 22.08 2.52 -36.04
CA ILE A 874 23.00 3.67 -35.98
C ILE A 874 22.31 4.99 -36.38
N CYS A 875 21.39 4.96 -37.35
CA CYS A 875 20.80 6.18 -37.91
C CYS A 875 19.83 6.85 -36.93
N SER A 876 19.02 6.06 -36.24
CA SER A 876 18.18 6.52 -35.12
C SER A 876 19.05 6.96 -33.93
N ALA A 877 20.18 6.30 -33.65
CA ALA A 877 21.11 6.79 -32.63
C ALA A 877 21.66 8.21 -32.98
N ILE A 878 22.02 8.43 -34.24
CA ILE A 878 22.46 9.75 -34.75
C ILE A 878 21.33 10.78 -34.66
N GLU A 879 20.10 10.38 -34.97
CA GLU A 879 18.91 11.25 -34.86
C GLU A 879 18.65 11.66 -33.41
N GLY A 880 18.73 10.75 -32.45
CA GLY A 880 18.63 11.08 -31.02
C GLY A 880 19.69 12.08 -30.56
N ILE A 881 20.95 11.91 -31.00
CA ILE A 881 22.03 12.88 -30.72
C ILE A 881 21.73 14.25 -31.34
N LYS A 882 21.22 14.28 -32.58
CA LYS A 882 20.81 15.51 -33.26
C LYS A 882 19.70 16.24 -32.49
N TYR A 883 18.71 15.53 -31.94
CA TYR A 883 17.65 16.12 -31.12
C TYR A 883 18.21 16.75 -29.85
N ILE A 884 19.05 16.03 -29.09
CA ILE A 884 19.66 16.54 -27.85
C ILE A 884 20.42 17.86 -28.11
N ILE A 885 21.27 17.89 -29.14
CA ILE A 885 22.03 19.09 -29.48
C ILE A 885 21.10 20.22 -29.95
N GLY A 886 20.10 19.89 -30.79
CA GLY A 886 19.17 20.84 -31.37
C GLY A 886 18.26 21.54 -30.36
N GLU A 887 17.74 20.82 -29.36
CA GLU A 887 16.88 21.39 -28.31
C GLU A 887 17.69 22.22 -27.30
N GLY A 888 18.92 21.81 -26.96
CA GLY A 888 19.80 22.56 -26.05
C GLY A 888 20.36 23.85 -26.66
N GLU A 889 21.30 23.72 -27.60
CA GLU A 889 22.05 24.84 -28.17
C GLU A 889 21.46 25.42 -29.47
N GLY A 890 20.65 24.63 -30.19
CA GLY A 890 20.03 25.04 -31.46
C GLY A 890 20.69 24.41 -32.68
N GLY A 891 19.99 24.42 -33.82
CA GLY A 891 20.40 23.72 -35.04
C GLY A 891 21.51 24.37 -35.88
N ASP A 892 21.71 25.66 -35.66
CA ASP A 892 22.71 26.52 -36.29
C ASP A 892 22.85 27.74 -35.35
N PRO A 893 24.06 28.20 -34.98
CA PRO A 893 24.23 29.46 -34.25
C PRO A 893 23.57 30.65 -34.96
N CYS A 894 23.25 30.56 -36.25
CA CYS A 894 22.47 31.54 -37.00
C CYS A 894 20.95 31.33 -37.00
N ASN A 895 20.46 30.24 -36.43
CA ASN A 895 19.04 29.90 -36.35
C ASN A 895 18.64 29.53 -34.90
N PRO A 896 17.87 30.40 -34.22
CA PRO A 896 17.46 30.14 -32.83
C PRO A 896 16.40 29.04 -32.68
N PHE A 897 15.89 28.50 -33.79
CA PHE A 897 14.80 27.53 -33.80
C PHE A 897 15.26 26.13 -34.19
N PHE A 898 14.71 25.12 -33.51
CA PHE A 898 14.74 23.72 -33.86
C PHE A 898 13.30 23.22 -34.02
N GLU A 899 12.95 22.67 -35.19
CA GLU A 899 11.57 22.22 -35.52
C GLU A 899 10.46 23.23 -35.18
N GLU A 900 10.71 24.52 -35.46
CA GLU A 900 9.81 25.67 -35.18
C GLU A 900 9.74 26.13 -33.71
N GLU A 901 10.38 25.41 -32.77
CA GLU A 901 10.49 25.78 -31.36
C GLU A 901 11.86 26.42 -31.04
N LEU A 902 11.93 27.28 -30.02
CA LEU A 902 13.21 27.88 -29.60
C LEU A 902 14.06 26.87 -28.82
N SER A 903 15.37 26.85 -29.05
CA SER A 903 16.29 26.06 -28.21
C SER A 903 16.44 26.65 -26.80
N HIS A 904 16.91 25.85 -25.85
CA HIS A 904 16.98 26.18 -24.43
C HIS A 904 17.76 27.48 -24.18
N TYR A 905 18.92 27.64 -24.83
CA TYR A 905 19.71 28.86 -24.75
C TYR A 905 18.89 30.12 -25.06
N TYR A 906 18.06 30.06 -26.10
CA TYR A 906 17.26 31.21 -26.52
C TYR A 906 16.01 31.39 -25.65
N LYS A 907 15.36 30.31 -25.19
CA LYS A 907 14.29 30.39 -24.18
C LYS A 907 14.79 31.10 -22.90
N PHE A 908 15.99 30.76 -22.42
CA PHE A 908 16.61 31.44 -21.28
C PHE A 908 16.99 32.89 -21.60
N LYS A 909 17.47 33.16 -22.82
CA LYS A 909 17.80 34.51 -23.26
C LYS A 909 16.56 35.42 -23.35
N GLU A 910 15.41 34.91 -23.78
CA GLU A 910 14.14 35.63 -23.74
C GLU A 910 13.73 36.01 -22.31
N ILE A 911 13.88 35.09 -21.34
CA ILE A 911 13.61 35.36 -19.92
C ILE A 911 14.54 36.46 -19.39
N TRP A 912 15.84 36.38 -19.71
CA TRP A 912 16.83 37.40 -19.34
C TRP A 912 16.45 38.78 -19.89
N LYS A 913 16.22 38.86 -21.21
CA LYS A 913 15.84 40.10 -21.91
C LYS A 913 14.44 40.58 -21.55
N GLY A 914 13.57 39.70 -21.04
CA GLY A 914 12.19 40.02 -20.66
C GLY A 914 11.26 40.25 -21.86
N LYS A 915 11.64 39.79 -23.05
CA LYS A 915 10.91 39.94 -24.30
C LYS A 915 11.13 38.71 -25.18
N GLN A 916 10.11 38.33 -25.92
CA GLN A 916 10.20 37.27 -26.91
C GLN A 916 11.04 37.68 -28.13
N LEU A 917 11.72 36.71 -28.73
CA LEU A 917 12.56 36.84 -29.91
C LEU A 917 11.67 36.85 -31.17
N VAL A 918 11.90 37.81 -32.06
CA VAL A 918 11.18 37.92 -33.34
C VAL A 918 12.16 38.10 -34.48
N ALA A 919 11.80 37.61 -35.68
CA ALA A 919 12.58 37.87 -36.89
C ALA A 919 12.65 39.38 -37.17
N ALA A 920 13.84 39.89 -37.45
CA ALA A 920 14.04 41.30 -37.79
C ALA A 920 13.33 41.60 -39.12
N VAL A 921 12.46 42.62 -39.13
CA VAL A 921 11.77 43.07 -40.34
C VAL A 921 12.75 43.91 -41.16
N GLY A 922 13.47 43.27 -42.08
CA GLY A 922 14.29 43.98 -43.05
C GLY A 922 13.45 44.40 -44.26
N ASN A 923 13.32 45.72 -44.48
CA ASN A 923 13.01 46.24 -45.81
C ASN A 923 14.00 45.63 -46.81
N SER A 924 13.47 45.09 -47.89
CA SER A 924 14.24 44.55 -48.99
C SER A 924 15.22 45.59 -49.55
N SER A 925 16.34 45.08 -50.06
CA SER A 925 17.33 45.74 -50.92
C SER A 925 18.27 46.77 -50.29
N GLN A 926 19.38 46.29 -49.74
CA GLN A 926 20.68 46.94 -49.97
C GLN A 926 21.62 45.94 -50.62
N SER A 927 21.74 46.07 -51.94
CA SER A 927 22.71 45.33 -52.75
C SER A 927 24.11 45.88 -52.46
N CYS A 928 24.87 45.27 -51.54
CA CYS A 928 26.31 45.50 -51.48
C CYS A 928 26.96 44.73 -52.66
N THR A 929 27.05 45.35 -53.84
CA THR A 929 27.95 44.88 -54.91
C THR A 929 29.35 45.44 -54.65
N SER A 930 30.32 44.52 -54.56
CA SER A 930 31.77 44.76 -54.48
C SER A 930 32.26 45.63 -53.31
N GLY A 931 32.58 44.97 -52.19
CA GLY A 931 33.74 45.31 -51.36
C GLY A 931 33.80 46.70 -50.72
N SER A 932 32.78 47.11 -49.99
CA SER A 932 32.87 47.89 -48.73
C SER A 932 31.44 48.25 -48.31
N CYS A 933 30.99 47.78 -47.15
CA CYS A 933 29.84 48.39 -46.49
C CYS A 933 30.45 49.12 -45.27
N ASP A 934 30.69 50.43 -45.42
CA ASP A 934 31.13 51.32 -44.34
C ASP A 934 29.98 51.46 -43.34
N ASN A 935 30.12 50.88 -42.15
CA ASN A 935 29.18 51.11 -41.06
C ASN A 935 29.42 52.52 -40.50
N ASN A 936 28.49 53.43 -40.76
CA ASN A 936 28.42 54.72 -40.10
C ASN A 936 28.11 54.48 -38.60
N PRO A 937 28.97 54.90 -37.63
CA PRO A 937 28.78 54.57 -36.21
C PRO A 937 27.57 55.24 -35.54
N ASP A 938 26.91 56.18 -36.22
CA ASP A 938 25.91 57.08 -35.64
C ASP A 938 24.44 56.66 -35.88
N ASP A 939 24.16 55.49 -36.47
CA ASP A 939 22.78 54.98 -36.66
C ASP A 939 22.44 53.85 -35.67
N GLN A 940 22.73 54.07 -34.38
CA GLN A 940 22.26 53.20 -33.30
C GLN A 940 20.90 53.68 -32.80
N SER A 941 19.82 53.16 -33.40
CA SER A 941 18.52 53.14 -32.72
C SER A 941 18.69 52.40 -31.39
N PRO A 942 18.35 52.98 -30.22
CA PRO A 942 18.57 52.37 -28.91
C PRO A 942 17.79 51.07 -28.67
N ASP A 943 16.86 50.71 -29.57
CA ASP A 943 15.85 49.67 -29.37
C ASP A 943 16.08 48.37 -30.16
N THR A 944 17.19 48.21 -30.88
CA THR A 944 17.53 46.96 -31.56
C THR A 944 18.74 46.30 -30.90
N ASP A 945 18.49 45.24 -30.12
CA ASP A 945 19.50 44.31 -29.60
C ASP A 945 19.60 43.12 -30.58
N PRO A 946 20.54 43.15 -31.55
CA PRO A 946 20.59 42.16 -32.61
C PRO A 946 21.15 40.82 -32.13
N PHE A 947 20.58 39.75 -32.66
CA PHE A 947 21.02 38.37 -32.49
C PHE A 947 22.45 38.15 -33.00
N THR A 948 23.40 37.88 -32.09
CA THR A 948 24.75 37.36 -32.40
C THR A 948 25.23 36.44 -31.25
N PRO A 949 25.02 35.12 -31.32
CA PRO A 949 25.54 34.19 -30.31
C PRO A 949 27.03 33.89 -30.49
N CYS A 950 27.55 34.01 -31.72
CA CYS A 950 28.97 33.87 -32.04
C CYS A 950 29.48 35.16 -32.70
N ASN A 951 30.55 35.75 -32.16
CA ASN A 951 31.06 37.06 -32.60
C ASN A 951 31.63 37.05 -34.04
N ASP A 952 32.05 35.89 -34.55
CA ASP A 952 32.75 35.73 -35.83
C ASP A 952 31.94 34.98 -36.90
N VAL A 953 30.62 34.78 -36.69
CA VAL A 953 29.75 34.03 -37.62
C VAL A 953 28.76 34.98 -38.31
N HIS A 954 28.75 34.97 -39.65
CA HIS A 954 27.86 35.81 -40.45
C HIS A 954 26.52 35.12 -40.72
N CYS A 955 25.43 35.65 -40.15
CA CYS A 955 24.08 35.09 -40.31
C CYS A 955 23.29 35.73 -41.45
N SER A 956 22.54 34.91 -42.21
CA SER A 956 21.72 35.38 -43.35
C SER A 956 20.34 35.93 -42.95
N LYS A 957 19.86 35.56 -41.76
CA LYS A 957 18.64 36.05 -41.12
C LYS A 957 19.00 36.70 -39.79
N ASN A 958 18.36 37.82 -39.49
CA ASN A 958 18.54 38.53 -38.22
C ASN A 958 17.30 38.39 -37.34
N TYR A 959 17.51 38.32 -36.03
CA TYR A 959 16.46 38.26 -35.01
C TYR A 959 16.69 39.34 -33.95
N THR A 960 15.63 39.82 -33.32
CA THR A 960 15.67 40.87 -32.29
C THR A 960 14.69 40.57 -31.15
N PHE A 961 15.05 40.89 -29.90
CA PHE A 961 14.18 40.71 -28.72
C PHE A 961 13.15 41.84 -28.60
N THR A 962 12.27 41.97 -29.59
CA THR A 962 11.26 43.03 -29.69
C THR A 962 9.82 42.50 -29.65
N GLY A 963 9.63 41.20 -29.43
CA GLY A 963 8.33 40.56 -29.28
C GLY A 963 7.61 40.90 -27.96
N PRO A 964 6.49 40.19 -27.67
CA PRO A 964 5.74 40.33 -26.42
C PRO A 964 6.63 40.32 -25.16
N ILE A 965 6.24 41.13 -24.18
CA ILE A 965 6.95 41.23 -22.89
C ILE A 965 6.71 39.94 -22.10
N ILE A 966 7.80 39.40 -21.53
CA ILE A 966 7.76 38.31 -20.55
C ILE A 966 7.81 38.95 -19.16
N PRO A 967 6.67 39.03 -18.44
CA PRO A 967 6.59 39.75 -17.18
C PRO A 967 7.33 38.98 -16.07
N PHE A 968 8.14 39.71 -15.30
CA PHE A 968 8.81 39.18 -14.12
C PHE A 968 8.47 40.01 -12.88
N ASN A 969 7.94 39.34 -11.86
CA ASN A 969 7.72 39.89 -10.52
C ASN A 969 8.63 39.16 -9.52
N GLU A 970 9.59 39.88 -8.94
CA GLU A 970 10.52 39.33 -7.96
C GLU A 970 9.82 38.93 -6.64
N GLU A 971 8.79 39.65 -6.20
CA GLU A 971 8.00 39.29 -5.01
C GLU A 971 7.22 37.98 -5.20
N GLY A 972 7.04 37.56 -6.46
CA GLY A 972 6.48 36.28 -6.86
C GLY A 972 7.40 35.08 -6.66
N VAL A 973 8.57 35.25 -6.06
CA VAL A 973 9.56 34.19 -5.80
C VAL A 973 9.83 34.07 -4.30
N TRP A 974 9.92 32.84 -3.78
CA TRP A 974 10.31 32.60 -2.40
C TRP A 974 11.81 32.91 -2.20
N PRO A 975 12.20 33.60 -1.11
CA PRO A 975 13.61 33.86 -0.78
C PRO A 975 14.24 32.61 -0.14
N THR A 976 14.46 31.58 -0.97
CA THR A 976 14.95 30.29 -0.50
C THR A 976 16.47 30.28 -0.33
N LEU A 977 16.96 29.40 0.56
CA LEU A 977 18.38 29.19 0.80
C LEU A 977 19.10 28.75 -0.51
N PRO A 978 20.18 29.42 -0.96
CA PRO A 978 20.97 28.98 -2.09
C PRO A 978 21.85 27.78 -1.70
N ASN A 979 22.05 26.85 -2.63
CA ASN A 979 22.84 25.64 -2.46
C ASN A 979 22.54 24.89 -1.15
N PRO A 980 21.26 24.54 -0.91
CA PRO A 980 20.87 23.89 0.33
C PRO A 980 21.48 22.47 0.42
N SER A 981 21.79 22.02 1.63
CA SER A 981 22.17 20.64 1.96
C SER A 981 21.37 20.20 3.18
N THR A 982 21.20 18.90 3.39
CA THR A 982 20.49 18.36 4.56
C THR A 982 21.09 18.89 5.87
N SER A 983 22.40 19.16 5.89
CA SER A 983 23.09 19.74 7.05
C SER A 983 22.70 21.18 7.38
N HIS A 984 22.17 21.94 6.41
CA HIS A 984 21.64 23.29 6.64
C HIS A 984 20.32 23.29 7.42
N TYR A 985 19.64 22.14 7.54
CA TYR A 985 18.41 22.01 8.29
C TYR A 985 18.64 21.33 9.64
N PRO A 986 18.30 21.98 10.77
CA PRO A 986 18.47 21.38 12.09
C PRO A 986 17.75 20.02 12.19
N PRO A 987 18.40 18.96 12.75
CA PRO A 987 17.75 17.67 12.98
C PRO A 987 16.40 17.82 13.70
N GLY A 988 15.37 17.13 13.20
CA GLY A 988 14.00 17.19 13.74
C GLY A 988 13.19 18.46 13.40
N SER A 989 13.79 19.46 12.74
CA SER A 989 13.04 20.63 12.26
C SER A 989 12.07 20.26 11.13
N ARG A 990 11.00 21.05 10.96
CA ARG A 990 10.05 20.88 9.85
C ARG A 990 10.75 20.91 8.49
N ALA A 991 11.73 21.79 8.31
CA ALA A 991 12.50 21.88 7.07
C ALA A 991 13.34 20.62 6.85
N ARG A 992 13.96 20.06 7.91
CA ARG A 992 14.70 18.80 7.84
C ARG A 992 13.80 17.63 7.43
N ILE A 993 12.63 17.48 8.06
CA ILE A 993 11.67 16.40 7.73
C ILE A 993 11.21 16.49 6.27
N LEU A 994 10.88 17.70 5.80
CA LEU A 994 10.45 17.92 4.41
C LEU A 994 11.60 17.72 3.42
N SER A 995 12.83 18.11 3.77
CA SER A 995 14.03 17.88 2.96
C SER A 995 14.35 16.39 2.86
N ASP A 996 14.31 15.66 3.96
CA ASP A 996 14.56 14.22 3.99
C ASP A 996 13.49 13.45 3.20
N SER A 997 12.21 13.88 3.32
CA SER A 997 11.11 13.32 2.52
C SER A 997 11.30 13.60 1.02
N PHE A 998 11.69 14.83 0.66
CA PHE A 998 12.00 15.19 -0.72
C PHE A 998 13.16 14.35 -1.27
N ASN A 999 14.27 14.25 -0.54
CA ASN A 999 15.45 13.50 -0.96
C ASN A 999 15.18 12.00 -1.07
N LEU A 1000 14.37 11.43 -0.18
CA LEU A 1000 13.90 10.06 -0.29
C LEU A 1000 13.09 9.85 -1.57
N LYS A 1001 12.15 10.76 -1.89
CA LYS A 1001 11.37 10.66 -3.13
C LYS A 1001 12.24 10.87 -4.37
N TYR A 1002 13.25 11.73 -4.29
CA TYR A 1002 14.14 11.99 -5.41
C TYR A 1002 15.06 10.79 -5.66
N THR A 1003 15.57 10.19 -4.58
CA THR A 1003 16.26 8.89 -4.61
C THR A 1003 15.39 7.81 -5.23
N ASN A 1004 14.14 7.67 -4.79
CA ASN A 1004 13.19 6.71 -5.36
C ASN A 1004 12.87 7.00 -6.83
N LEU A 1005 12.80 8.27 -7.25
CA LEU A 1005 12.63 8.63 -8.66
C LEU A 1005 13.82 8.14 -9.48
N MET A 1006 15.05 8.37 -9.01
CA MET A 1006 16.24 7.92 -9.75
C MET A 1006 16.35 6.39 -9.76
N THR A 1007 15.99 5.71 -8.68
CA THR A 1007 15.84 4.25 -8.67
C THR A 1007 14.77 3.79 -9.64
N CYS A 1008 13.62 4.46 -9.69
CA CYS A 1008 12.55 4.13 -10.64
C CYS A 1008 13.01 4.30 -12.10
N LEU A 1009 13.72 5.39 -12.41
CA LEU A 1009 14.29 5.59 -13.74
C LEU A 1009 15.36 4.55 -14.06
N HIS A 1010 16.17 4.14 -13.08
CA HIS A 1010 17.10 3.01 -13.22
C HIS A 1010 16.40 1.72 -13.59
N GLU A 1011 15.34 1.33 -12.89
CA GLU A 1011 14.56 0.14 -13.27
C GLU A 1011 13.92 0.30 -14.65
N THR A 1012 13.36 1.49 -14.92
CA THR A 1012 12.65 1.79 -16.17
C THR A 1012 13.55 1.62 -17.39
N PHE A 1013 14.76 2.19 -17.33
CA PHE A 1013 15.74 2.09 -18.42
C PHE A 1013 16.57 0.79 -18.38
N ASN A 1014 16.33 -0.14 -17.45
CA ASN A 1014 17.05 -1.41 -17.39
C ASN A 1014 16.13 -2.64 -17.51
N GLY A 1015 15.07 -2.53 -18.31
CA GLY A 1015 14.20 -3.66 -18.64
C GLY A 1015 12.75 -3.53 -18.16
N ASN A 1016 12.37 -2.40 -17.54
CA ASN A 1016 11.00 -2.16 -17.09
C ASN A 1016 10.37 -0.86 -17.67
N PRO A 1017 10.36 -0.63 -19.01
CA PRO A 1017 9.89 0.64 -19.59
C PRO A 1017 8.43 1.01 -19.23
N GLY A 1018 7.60 0.05 -18.84
CA GLY A 1018 6.23 0.27 -18.33
C GLY A 1018 6.16 1.02 -16.98
N GLN A 1019 7.24 1.02 -16.20
CA GLN A 1019 7.34 1.76 -14.93
C GLN A 1019 7.48 3.27 -15.14
N PHE A 1020 7.70 3.76 -16.36
CA PHE A 1020 7.83 5.19 -16.64
C PHE A 1020 6.63 6.00 -16.10
N SER A 1021 5.41 5.44 -16.15
CA SER A 1021 4.21 6.05 -15.56
C SER A 1021 4.28 6.23 -14.04
N GLN A 1022 4.91 5.29 -13.33
CA GLN A 1022 5.14 5.35 -11.89
C GLN A 1022 6.25 6.36 -11.55
N CYS A 1023 7.31 6.39 -12.35
CA CYS A 1023 8.37 7.39 -12.23
C CYS A 1023 7.80 8.79 -12.45
N TYR A 1024 6.94 8.96 -13.44
CA TYR A 1024 6.22 10.21 -13.69
C TYR A 1024 5.34 10.63 -12.49
N ALA A 1025 4.69 9.67 -11.82
CA ALA A 1025 3.96 9.94 -10.58
C ALA A 1025 4.88 10.43 -9.46
N LEU A 1026 6.09 9.87 -9.32
CA LEU A 1026 7.12 10.34 -8.39
C LEU A 1026 7.59 11.77 -8.72
N MET A 1027 7.76 12.11 -10.01
CA MET A 1027 8.07 13.50 -10.44
C MET A 1027 7.01 14.50 -9.97
N THR A 1028 5.73 14.11 -10.05
CA THR A 1028 4.62 14.94 -9.55
C THR A 1028 4.64 15.04 -8.02
N SER A 1029 4.95 13.95 -7.33
CA SER A 1029 5.05 13.90 -5.86
C SER A 1029 6.22 14.77 -5.32
N LEU A 1030 7.34 14.84 -6.04
CA LEU A 1030 8.46 15.73 -5.72
C LEU A 1030 8.03 17.20 -5.68
N THR A 1031 7.17 17.60 -6.61
CA THR A 1031 6.66 18.97 -6.67
C THR A 1031 5.89 19.34 -5.41
N VAL A 1032 5.11 18.43 -4.85
CA VAL A 1032 4.34 18.67 -3.62
C VAL A 1032 5.26 18.95 -2.44
N ASP A 1033 6.30 18.14 -2.25
CA ASP A 1033 7.22 18.30 -1.13
C ASP A 1033 8.14 19.51 -1.31
N ALA A 1034 8.63 19.73 -2.53
CA ALA A 1034 9.40 20.93 -2.86
C ALA A 1034 8.61 22.20 -2.57
N LYS A 1035 7.33 22.27 -2.98
CA LYS A 1035 6.47 23.44 -2.72
C LYS A 1035 6.23 23.66 -1.23
N ARG A 1036 6.05 22.59 -0.45
CA ARG A 1036 5.94 22.70 1.02
C ARG A 1036 7.25 23.16 1.66
N LEU A 1037 8.40 22.71 1.14
CA LEU A 1037 9.72 23.04 1.65
C LEU A 1037 10.05 24.52 1.40
N VAL A 1038 9.80 25.05 0.19
CA VAL A 1038 10.01 26.48 -0.12
C VAL A 1038 9.06 27.43 0.59
N GLN A 1039 7.96 26.92 1.15
CA GLN A 1039 7.04 27.66 2.01
C GLN A 1039 7.41 27.60 3.50
N THR A 1040 8.44 26.84 3.87
CA THR A 1040 8.87 26.67 5.26
C THR A 1040 9.95 27.69 5.60
N ASN A 1041 9.64 28.64 6.48
CA ASN A 1041 10.61 29.61 7.00
C ASN A 1041 11.59 28.91 7.97
N LEU A 1042 12.88 29.15 7.79
CA LEU A 1042 13.97 28.54 8.56
C LEU A 1042 14.30 29.29 9.86
N THR A 1043 13.98 30.58 9.95
CA THR A 1043 14.26 31.39 11.15
C THR A 1043 13.05 32.24 11.52
N ALA A 1044 12.92 32.62 12.79
CA ALA A 1044 11.84 33.50 13.22
C ALA A 1044 12.11 34.99 12.89
N THR A 1045 13.32 35.34 12.45
CA THR A 1045 13.81 36.72 12.33
C THR A 1045 14.26 37.11 10.93
N ASP A 1046 14.68 36.16 10.09
CA ASP A 1046 15.10 36.39 8.70
C ASP A 1046 14.13 35.71 7.72
N ASP A 1047 13.82 36.39 6.61
CA ASP A 1047 13.01 35.87 5.51
C ASP A 1047 13.78 34.83 4.66
N VAL A 1048 14.26 33.75 5.29
CA VAL A 1048 15.01 32.68 4.60
C VAL A 1048 14.19 31.39 4.65
N TYR A 1049 13.90 30.83 3.48
CA TYR A 1049 13.03 29.66 3.34
C TYR A 1049 13.81 28.42 2.93
N GLY A 1050 13.25 27.25 3.24
CA GLY A 1050 13.80 25.96 2.81
C GLY A 1050 13.89 25.84 1.28
N ALA A 1051 14.74 24.96 0.80
CA ALA A 1051 14.88 24.60 -0.60
C ALA A 1051 15.23 23.11 -0.77
N PRO A 1052 14.78 22.46 -1.84
CA PRO A 1052 15.15 21.06 -2.10
C PRO A 1052 16.66 20.90 -2.32
N THR A 1053 17.26 19.86 -1.74
CA THR A 1053 18.73 19.63 -1.80
C THR A 1053 19.13 18.64 -2.88
N PHE A 1054 18.21 17.79 -3.33
CA PHE A 1054 18.45 16.76 -4.35
C PHE A 1054 19.58 15.78 -3.97
N GLU A 1055 19.78 15.55 -2.67
CA GLU A 1055 20.81 14.65 -2.17
C GLU A 1055 20.34 13.19 -2.19
N TRP A 1056 21.28 12.27 -2.36
CA TRP A 1056 21.01 10.84 -2.14
C TRP A 1056 20.58 10.59 -0.69
N TYR A 1057 19.52 9.82 -0.52
CA TYR A 1057 18.97 9.47 0.79
C TYR A 1057 19.12 7.97 1.08
N SER A 1058 20.00 7.61 2.02
CA SER A 1058 20.16 6.24 2.50
C SER A 1058 19.22 5.96 3.68
N ARG A 1059 18.41 4.89 3.61
CA ARG A 1059 17.55 4.46 4.72
C ARG A 1059 18.34 3.89 5.91
N ASP A 1060 19.63 3.57 5.73
CA ASP A 1060 20.46 2.89 6.73
C ASP A 1060 21.31 3.83 7.62
N GLY A 1061 21.12 5.15 7.52
CA GLY A 1061 21.96 6.13 8.22
C GLY A 1061 21.23 6.89 9.33
N ASN A 1062 21.41 6.46 10.59
CA ASN A 1062 21.33 7.38 11.74
C ASN A 1062 22.40 8.49 11.54
N ASN A 1063 21.94 9.73 11.32
CA ASN A 1063 22.69 10.96 11.62
C ASN A 1063 21.74 12.11 11.98
#